data_AF-A0A6C0IMV5-F1
#
_entry.id   AF-A0A6C0IMV5-F1
#
_cell.length_a   1.000
_cell.length_b   1.000
_cell.length_c   1.000
_cell.angle_alpha   90.00
_cell.angle_beta   90.00
_cell.angle_gamma   90.00
#
_symmetry.space_group_name_H-M   'P 1'
#
loop_
_entity.id
_entity.type
_entity.pdbx_description
1 polymer ?
#
loop_
_entity_poly.entity_id
_entity_poly.type
_entity_poly.pdbx_seq_one_letter_code
_entity_poly.pdbx_strand_id
1 'polypeptide(L)'
;MLKIDYIKRKNTKLFSNLNEIKKLNLIDTSNYNPLYTRFFSLNNTNFDTINLNHKWHLHEIFENDSDSDSDSDSDSDNKTKSDNKTKFDNESDNESDNESDNESDNESDNESEDCLINIYNCCLKSSVSNKKKFKDVFFKIAPLINPYKYLIGKYNHNDEYLFTLPSLTDEKIPDNIIYNKMNDTNNSSYVDGFFSFLSSHLSESYNFLNSTKFYGSFNSIKNDYKINIFDDLDMLEDSNFFLENHGKLYNIPNFDDFFEDTSNTLKPIKIENNITLSSIKSFENDMYDNIFDNDNNNIDNSNIDNNNIDNSNNDELSNNDNNDELSNMKLLDLNDLKSLSIDINEMDYKSNSKRLKCLSDDSSCSSNSSHTEEECENNKDDISIEEIKSPTNSNANSNTDSNTSYSSMSEEEIIANIPKFPVHVICMEACDYTFDDLIMEDEMTPEEWYASLMQIIMILLVYQKAFNFTHNDLHTKNVMFNYTEAKYVYYIYNQNTYKVPTFGKIFKIIDFGRSIYTFDKKIFCSDSYEKDGDAYGQYNCEPFFNQKKPRIEPNMSFDLCRLGCSIFDYLVDDVSQTTKFLNETNVKSVDYVRKLIIEWCLDDKGMNMLYKSNGQDRYPEFKLYKMITRCVHYHTPEAQLERDCFKQYLFEGNVKSKDMLTNIDEIPSMI
;
A
#
# COMPACT_ATOMS: atom_id res chain seq x y z
N MET A 1 -3.74 -34.50 -1.14
CA MET A 1 -3.01 -33.50 -1.94
C MET A 1 -4.03 -32.76 -2.77
N LEU A 2 -4.03 -31.42 -2.72
CA LEU A 2 -4.93 -30.60 -3.54
C LEU A 2 -4.65 -30.91 -5.02
N LYS A 3 -5.68 -31.33 -5.74
CA LYS A 3 -5.62 -31.50 -7.19
C LYS A 3 -6.31 -30.31 -7.82
N ILE A 4 -5.61 -29.59 -8.70
CA ILE A 4 -6.26 -28.55 -9.50
C ILE A 4 -7.16 -29.24 -10.51
N ASP A 5 -8.45 -28.96 -10.41
CA ASP A 5 -9.44 -29.32 -11.41
C ASP A 5 -9.94 -28.05 -12.10
N TYR A 6 -10.38 -28.20 -13.35
CA TYR A 6 -11.02 -27.14 -14.11
C TYR A 6 -12.51 -27.40 -14.29
N ILE A 7 -13.24 -26.34 -14.58
CA ILE A 7 -14.62 -26.37 -15.04
C ILE A 7 -14.75 -25.56 -16.33
N LYS A 8 -15.56 -26.05 -17.27
CA LYS A 8 -15.86 -25.31 -18.49
C LYS A 8 -16.98 -24.32 -18.23
N ARG A 9 -16.66 -23.03 -18.23
CA ARG A 9 -17.62 -21.93 -18.06
C ARG A 9 -17.55 -21.06 -19.30
N LYS A 10 -18.62 -21.07 -20.10
CA LYS A 10 -18.79 -20.08 -21.16
C LYS A 10 -19.38 -18.84 -20.49
N ASN A 11 -18.51 -17.96 -19.98
CA ASN A 11 -18.90 -16.75 -19.25
C ASN A 11 -19.56 -15.68 -20.15
N THR A 12 -20.15 -16.06 -21.30
CA THR A 12 -20.73 -15.12 -22.28
C THR A 12 -21.78 -14.21 -21.65
N LYS A 13 -22.71 -14.75 -20.84
CA LYS A 13 -23.72 -13.93 -20.15
C LYS A 13 -23.08 -12.98 -19.13
N LEU A 14 -22.10 -13.46 -18.35
CA LEU A 14 -21.39 -12.64 -17.37
C LEU A 14 -20.62 -11.52 -18.07
N PHE A 15 -19.95 -11.82 -19.17
CA PHE A 15 -19.15 -10.88 -19.96
C PHE A 15 -20.02 -9.83 -20.64
N SER A 16 -21.18 -10.21 -21.17
CA SER A 16 -22.17 -9.22 -21.65
C SER A 16 -22.64 -8.31 -20.52
N ASN A 17 -22.92 -8.86 -19.33
CA ASN A 17 -23.32 -8.07 -18.16
C ASN A 17 -22.20 -7.14 -17.68
N LEU A 18 -20.93 -7.57 -17.66
CA LEU A 18 -19.78 -6.72 -17.32
C LEU A 18 -19.67 -5.49 -18.22
N ASN A 19 -19.85 -5.67 -19.52
CA ASN A 19 -19.78 -4.59 -20.51
C ASN A 19 -20.95 -3.58 -20.38
N GLU A 20 -22.06 -3.98 -19.76
CA GLU A 20 -23.23 -3.12 -19.56
C GLU A 20 -23.10 -2.22 -18.32
N ILE A 21 -22.26 -2.59 -17.34
CA ILE A 21 -22.05 -1.80 -16.10
C ILE A 21 -21.14 -0.61 -16.40
N LYS A 22 -21.71 0.59 -16.46
CA LYS A 22 -20.97 1.82 -16.84
C LYS A 22 -19.81 2.12 -15.90
N LYS A 23 -20.02 1.99 -14.59
CA LYS A 23 -19.00 2.24 -13.56
C LYS A 23 -17.78 1.32 -13.70
N LEU A 24 -17.95 0.12 -14.23
CA LEU A 24 -16.88 -0.88 -14.32
C LEU A 24 -16.01 -0.65 -15.56
N ASN A 25 -16.59 -0.17 -16.67
CA ASN A 25 -15.92 0.23 -17.91
C ASN A 25 -14.88 -0.79 -18.44
N LEU A 26 -15.23 -2.08 -18.37
CA LEU A 26 -14.44 -3.18 -18.88
C LEU A 26 -14.92 -3.55 -20.29
N ILE A 27 -13.98 -3.76 -21.21
CA ILE A 27 -14.24 -4.23 -22.57
C ILE A 27 -13.32 -5.40 -22.91
N ASP A 28 -13.65 -6.11 -24.00
CA ASP A 28 -12.86 -7.23 -24.54
C ASP A 28 -12.52 -8.32 -23.51
N THR A 29 -13.48 -8.72 -22.67
CA THR A 29 -13.26 -9.73 -21.61
C THR A 29 -12.90 -11.12 -22.15
N SER A 30 -11.94 -11.80 -21.51
CA SER A 30 -11.43 -13.14 -21.88
C SER A 30 -11.17 -14.00 -20.64
N ASN A 31 -11.53 -15.28 -20.69
CA ASN A 31 -11.18 -16.27 -19.67
C ASN A 31 -9.75 -16.82 -19.83
N TYR A 32 -9.08 -16.53 -20.94
CA TYR A 32 -7.75 -17.07 -21.16
C TYR A 32 -6.77 -16.54 -20.13
N ASN A 33 -6.22 -17.44 -19.32
CA ASN A 33 -5.13 -17.15 -18.42
C ASN A 33 -3.91 -18.00 -18.83
N PRO A 34 -2.82 -17.39 -19.31
CA PRO A 34 -1.59 -18.07 -19.71
C PRO A 34 -1.04 -19.05 -18.65
N LEU A 35 -1.16 -18.70 -17.36
CA LEU A 35 -0.70 -19.55 -16.24
C LEU A 35 -1.35 -20.94 -16.27
N TYR A 36 -2.57 -21.07 -16.80
CA TYR A 36 -3.28 -22.35 -16.90
C TYR A 36 -2.58 -23.38 -17.80
N THR A 37 -1.71 -22.94 -18.71
CA THR A 37 -0.88 -23.84 -19.54
C THR A 37 0.08 -24.72 -18.72
N ARG A 38 0.39 -24.31 -17.47
CA ARG A 38 1.18 -25.11 -16.53
C ARG A 38 0.46 -26.35 -16.01
N PHE A 39 -0.87 -26.39 -16.12
CA PHE A 39 -1.71 -27.41 -15.51
C PHE A 39 -2.61 -28.14 -16.52
N PHE A 40 -3.03 -27.46 -17.60
CA PHE A 40 -3.99 -27.98 -18.56
C PHE A 40 -3.46 -27.91 -19.99
N SER A 41 -3.82 -28.90 -20.80
CA SER A 41 -3.59 -28.85 -22.25
C SER A 41 -4.64 -27.95 -22.91
N LEU A 42 -4.23 -26.76 -23.31
CA LEU A 42 -5.08 -25.78 -23.99
C LEU A 42 -4.96 -25.93 -25.52
N ASN A 43 -6.04 -25.60 -26.23
CA ASN A 43 -6.12 -25.50 -27.69
C ASN A 43 -7.15 -24.43 -28.09
N ASN A 44 -7.24 -24.11 -29.38
CA ASN A 44 -8.08 -23.00 -29.88
C ASN A 44 -9.57 -23.16 -29.62
N THR A 45 -10.02 -24.35 -29.19
CA THR A 45 -11.44 -24.61 -28.88
C THR A 45 -11.75 -24.54 -27.38
N ASN A 46 -10.74 -24.59 -26.50
CA ASN A 46 -10.95 -24.67 -25.05
C ASN A 46 -10.27 -23.58 -24.22
N PHE A 47 -9.29 -22.86 -24.77
CA PHE A 47 -8.44 -21.93 -24.01
C PHE A 47 -9.25 -20.84 -23.29
N ASP A 48 -10.32 -20.36 -23.92
CA ASP A 48 -11.22 -19.32 -23.40
C ASP A 48 -12.48 -19.86 -22.69
N THR A 49 -12.50 -21.16 -22.36
CA THR A 49 -13.63 -21.79 -21.67
C THR A 49 -13.25 -22.38 -20.32
N ILE A 50 -11.96 -22.48 -20.04
CA ILE A 50 -11.43 -23.15 -18.85
C ILE A 50 -11.33 -22.14 -17.72
N ASN A 51 -11.87 -22.51 -16.56
CA ASN A 51 -11.79 -21.75 -15.32
C ASN A 51 -11.39 -22.71 -14.19
N LEU A 52 -10.73 -22.20 -13.15
CA LEU A 52 -10.45 -22.99 -11.95
C LEU A 52 -11.76 -23.43 -11.27
N ASN A 53 -11.77 -24.65 -10.72
CA ASN A 53 -12.93 -25.18 -10.03
C ASN A 53 -12.95 -24.76 -8.55
N HIS A 54 -13.86 -23.87 -8.21
CA HIS A 54 -14.12 -23.33 -6.87
C HIS A 54 -15.61 -23.39 -6.52
N LYS A 55 -15.94 -23.42 -5.22
CA LYS A 55 -17.32 -23.62 -4.76
C LYS A 55 -18.24 -22.47 -5.12
N TRP A 56 -17.79 -21.22 -4.98
CA TRP A 56 -18.56 -20.02 -5.26
C TRP A 56 -17.91 -19.25 -6.38
N HIS A 57 -18.67 -18.92 -7.41
CA HIS A 57 -18.18 -18.16 -8.56
C HIS A 57 -19.08 -16.98 -8.87
N LEU A 58 -18.48 -15.92 -9.41
CA LEU A 58 -19.18 -14.78 -9.96
C LEU A 58 -20.14 -15.23 -11.07
N HIS A 59 -21.41 -14.86 -10.95
CA HIS A 59 -22.46 -15.22 -11.92
C HIS A 59 -23.05 -14.00 -12.63
N GLU A 60 -23.24 -12.90 -11.93
CA GLU A 60 -23.89 -11.68 -12.41
C GLU A 60 -23.54 -10.52 -11.46
N ILE A 61 -23.47 -9.30 -11.99
CA ILE A 61 -23.21 -8.04 -11.28
C ILE A 61 -24.40 -7.12 -11.45
N PHE A 62 -24.73 -6.38 -10.38
CA PHE A 62 -25.77 -5.38 -10.36
C PHE A 62 -25.15 -3.98 -10.22
N GLU A 63 -25.70 -3.02 -10.95
CA GLU A 63 -25.32 -1.61 -10.80
C GLU A 63 -25.91 -1.11 -9.47
N ASN A 64 -25.05 -0.54 -8.61
CA ASN A 64 -25.52 0.14 -7.42
C ASN A 64 -26.08 1.49 -7.87
N ASP A 65 -27.42 1.61 -7.93
CA ASP A 65 -28.13 2.88 -8.02
C ASP A 65 -27.97 3.63 -6.68
N SER A 66 -26.78 4.14 -6.41
CA SER A 66 -26.56 5.11 -5.34
C SER A 66 -26.93 6.50 -5.87
N ASP A 67 -28.24 6.76 -5.95
CA ASP A 67 -28.89 8.07 -5.91
C ASP A 67 -30.41 7.87 -5.92
N SER A 68 -30.93 7.30 -4.84
CA SER A 68 -32.29 7.60 -4.40
C SER A 68 -32.39 7.35 -2.90
N ASP A 69 -32.32 8.43 -2.14
CA ASP A 69 -32.96 8.49 -0.84
C ASP A 69 -34.43 8.12 -1.03
N SER A 70 -34.79 6.91 -0.64
CA SER A 70 -36.14 6.61 -0.19
C SER A 70 -36.08 5.54 0.88
N ASP A 71 -36.06 6.02 2.11
CA ASP A 71 -36.60 5.31 3.26
C ASP A 71 -37.98 4.74 2.90
N SER A 72 -38.07 3.42 2.90
CA SER A 72 -39.34 2.78 3.26
C SER A 72 -39.06 1.46 3.96
N ASP A 73 -38.99 1.55 5.29
CA ASP A 73 -39.38 0.47 6.18
C ASP A 73 -40.70 -0.15 5.71
N SER A 74 -40.72 -1.48 5.54
CA SER A 74 -41.92 -2.24 5.87
C SER A 74 -41.59 -3.71 6.13
N ASP A 75 -41.52 -4.03 7.42
CA ASP A 75 -42.06 -5.29 7.93
C ASP A 75 -43.51 -5.43 7.46
N SER A 76 -43.88 -6.56 6.86
CA SER A 76 -45.08 -7.29 7.30
C SER A 76 -45.25 -8.64 6.61
N ASP A 77 -45.45 -9.62 7.48
CA ASP A 77 -46.10 -10.89 7.22
C ASP A 77 -47.49 -10.75 6.55
N ASN A 78 -47.74 -11.70 5.64
CA ASN A 78 -49.00 -12.42 5.39
C ASN A 78 -50.21 -11.75 4.69
N LYS A 79 -50.73 -12.56 3.74
CA LYS A 79 -52.13 -12.76 3.25
C LYS A 79 -52.60 -12.05 1.97
N THR A 80 -52.68 -12.87 0.91
CA THR A 80 -53.87 -13.15 0.08
C THR A 80 -55.04 -12.15 0.07
N LYS A 81 -55.30 -11.54 -1.11
CA LYS A 81 -56.59 -11.39 -1.85
C LYS A 81 -56.46 -10.24 -2.87
N SER A 82 -56.49 -10.53 -4.18
CA SER A 82 -57.65 -10.50 -5.09
C SER A 82 -58.19 -9.11 -5.45
N ASP A 83 -58.18 -8.85 -6.76
CA ASP A 83 -59.16 -8.11 -7.58
C ASP A 83 -59.04 -6.60 -7.83
N ASN A 84 -58.80 -6.33 -9.14
CA ASN A 84 -59.54 -5.45 -10.06
C ASN A 84 -59.39 -3.91 -10.05
N LYS A 85 -59.04 -3.41 -11.26
CA LYS A 85 -59.60 -2.26 -12.03
C LYS A 85 -59.70 -0.90 -11.29
N THR A 86 -59.31 0.25 -11.84
CA THR A 86 -59.61 0.80 -13.17
C THR A 86 -58.89 2.15 -13.34
N LYS A 87 -58.65 2.54 -14.59
CA LYS A 87 -58.27 3.88 -15.09
C LYS A 87 -59.08 5.04 -14.48
N PHE A 88 -58.49 6.23 -14.41
CA PHE A 88 -59.05 7.47 -15.01
C PHE A 88 -57.98 8.57 -15.10
N ASP A 89 -57.88 9.14 -16.31
CA ASP A 89 -57.19 10.38 -16.65
C ASP A 89 -57.95 11.60 -16.07
N ASN A 90 -57.25 12.72 -15.82
CA ASN A 90 -57.64 14.04 -16.32
C ASN A 90 -56.64 15.15 -15.99
N GLU A 91 -56.37 15.92 -17.03
CA GLU A 91 -55.68 17.21 -17.11
C GLU A 91 -56.35 18.30 -16.26
N SER A 92 -55.58 19.30 -15.83
CA SER A 92 -56.00 20.70 -15.95
C SER A 92 -54.83 21.66 -15.67
N ASP A 93 -54.58 22.49 -16.67
CA ASP A 93 -53.76 23.71 -16.67
C ASP A 93 -54.16 24.69 -15.56
N ASN A 94 -53.19 25.47 -15.07
CA ASN A 94 -53.36 26.86 -14.71
C ASN A 94 -52.00 27.57 -14.68
N GLU A 95 -51.80 28.42 -15.68
CA GLU A 95 -50.80 29.49 -15.70
C GLU A 95 -51.16 30.56 -14.65
N SER A 96 -50.17 31.02 -13.90
CA SER A 96 -50.19 32.37 -13.34
C SER A 96 -48.75 32.86 -13.17
N ASP A 97 -48.41 33.86 -13.96
CA ASP A 97 -47.20 34.66 -13.90
C ASP A 97 -46.97 35.25 -12.51
N ASN A 98 -45.73 35.17 -12.01
CA ASN A 98 -45.15 36.15 -11.12
C ASN A 98 -43.64 36.18 -11.36
N GLU A 99 -43.20 37.25 -12.03
CA GLU A 99 -41.80 37.69 -12.07
C GLU A 99 -41.38 38.11 -10.65
N SER A 100 -40.32 37.50 -10.12
CA SER A 100 -39.48 38.11 -9.11
C SER A 100 -38.06 37.59 -9.27
N ASP A 101 -37.18 38.53 -9.61
CA ASP A 101 -35.73 38.41 -9.63
C ASP A 101 -35.21 37.68 -8.38
N ASN A 102 -34.38 36.66 -8.59
CA ASN A 102 -33.37 36.24 -7.61
C ASN A 102 -32.17 35.65 -8.36
N GLU A 103 -31.02 36.19 -8.00
CA GLU A 103 -29.68 35.88 -8.50
C GLU A 103 -29.39 34.38 -8.37
N SER A 104 -28.99 33.76 -9.49
CA SER A 104 -28.42 32.42 -9.50
C SER A 104 -26.94 32.51 -9.10
N ASP A 105 -26.66 32.34 -7.82
CA ASP A 105 -25.36 31.86 -7.39
C ASP A 105 -25.25 30.40 -7.86
N ASN A 106 -24.38 30.18 -8.85
CA ASN A 106 -23.94 28.85 -9.23
C ASN A 106 -23.10 28.31 -8.06
N GLU A 107 -23.76 27.64 -7.11
CA GLU A 107 -23.08 26.63 -6.31
C GLU A 107 -22.65 25.54 -7.29
N SER A 108 -21.36 25.55 -7.61
CA SER A 108 -20.70 24.42 -8.24
C SER A 108 -20.94 23.22 -7.35
N ASP A 109 -21.77 22.30 -7.82
CA ASP A 109 -21.84 20.93 -7.32
C ASP A 109 -20.40 20.41 -7.21
N ASN A 110 -19.89 20.37 -5.98
CA ASN A 110 -18.67 19.63 -5.68
C ASN A 110 -19.02 18.16 -5.92
N GLU A 111 -18.78 17.69 -7.15
CA GLU A 111 -18.71 16.27 -7.47
C GLU A 111 -17.80 15.64 -6.43
N SER A 112 -18.40 14.85 -5.55
CA SER A 112 -17.72 14.10 -4.51
C SER A 112 -16.61 13.26 -5.15
N GLU A 113 -15.39 13.39 -4.64
CA GLU A 113 -14.21 12.61 -5.05
C GLU A 113 -14.55 11.13 -5.22
N ASP A 114 -14.46 10.65 -6.45
CA ASP A 114 -14.53 9.22 -6.80
C ASP A 114 -13.33 8.49 -6.15
N CYS A 115 -13.41 8.12 -4.86
CA CYS A 115 -12.49 7.11 -4.29
C CYS A 115 -12.56 5.85 -5.20
N LEU A 116 -11.43 5.17 -5.40
CA LEU A 116 -11.26 3.94 -6.20
C LEU A 116 -11.94 2.68 -5.61
N ILE A 117 -13.20 2.78 -5.18
CA ILE A 117 -13.89 1.66 -4.53
C ILE A 117 -14.40 0.67 -5.59
N ASN A 118 -13.59 -0.35 -5.88
CA ASN A 118 -13.95 -1.45 -6.79
C ASN A 118 -14.81 -2.54 -6.12
N ILE A 119 -15.82 -2.14 -5.34
CA ILE A 119 -16.75 -3.06 -4.67
C ILE A 119 -18.11 -3.04 -5.40
N TYR A 120 -18.55 -4.22 -5.81
CA TYR A 120 -19.76 -4.40 -6.60
C TYR A 120 -20.71 -5.42 -5.97
N ASN A 121 -22.01 -5.14 -5.99
CA ASN A 121 -23.01 -6.10 -5.56
C ASN A 121 -23.15 -7.21 -6.61
N CYS A 122 -22.86 -8.45 -6.21
CA CYS A 122 -22.77 -9.57 -7.12
C CYS A 122 -23.66 -10.74 -6.70
N CYS A 123 -24.24 -11.42 -7.69
CA CYS A 123 -24.78 -12.76 -7.51
C CYS A 123 -23.63 -13.77 -7.66
N LEU A 124 -23.38 -14.52 -6.60
CA LEU A 124 -22.48 -15.66 -6.58
C LEU A 124 -23.27 -16.95 -6.69
N LYS A 125 -22.80 -17.89 -7.53
CA LYS A 125 -23.46 -19.19 -7.72
C LYS A 125 -22.58 -20.33 -7.20
N SER A 126 -23.20 -21.31 -6.56
CA SER A 126 -22.50 -22.49 -6.05
C SER A 126 -22.29 -23.53 -7.15
N SER A 127 -21.05 -23.97 -7.37
CA SER A 127 -20.71 -25.05 -8.31
C SER A 127 -21.22 -26.42 -7.87
N VAL A 128 -21.44 -26.61 -6.56
CA VAL A 128 -21.89 -27.89 -5.97
C VAL A 128 -23.41 -27.95 -5.85
N SER A 129 -24.03 -26.88 -5.34
CA SER A 129 -25.47 -26.89 -4.99
C SER A 129 -26.36 -26.12 -5.95
N ASN A 130 -25.79 -25.38 -6.92
CA ASN A 130 -26.48 -24.40 -7.76
C ASN A 130 -27.23 -23.28 -7.00
N LYS A 131 -27.07 -23.19 -5.67
CA LYS A 131 -27.62 -22.09 -4.87
C LYS A 131 -26.97 -20.77 -5.28
N LYS A 132 -27.75 -19.70 -5.24
CA LYS A 132 -27.30 -18.32 -5.43
C LYS A 132 -27.19 -17.62 -4.08
N LYS A 133 -26.22 -16.73 -3.93
CA LYS A 133 -26.10 -15.80 -2.81
C LYS A 133 -25.72 -14.43 -3.36
N PHE A 134 -26.21 -13.37 -2.74
CA PHE A 134 -25.85 -11.99 -3.08
C PHE A 134 -24.83 -11.50 -2.06
N LYS A 135 -23.74 -10.91 -2.53
CA LYS A 135 -22.67 -10.40 -1.66
C LYS A 135 -21.92 -9.30 -2.39
N ASP A 136 -21.41 -8.34 -1.63
CA ASP A 136 -20.37 -7.43 -2.09
C ASP A 136 -19.11 -8.23 -2.46
N VAL A 137 -18.58 -7.94 -3.64
CA VAL A 137 -17.37 -8.54 -4.18
C VAL A 137 -16.43 -7.43 -4.58
N PHE A 138 -15.19 -7.56 -4.12
CA PHE A 138 -14.11 -6.66 -4.49
C PHE A 138 -13.47 -7.13 -5.80
N PHE A 139 -13.23 -6.20 -6.72
CA PHE A 139 -12.63 -6.45 -8.01
C PHE A 139 -11.25 -5.80 -8.03
N LYS A 140 -10.21 -6.59 -7.75
CA LYS A 140 -8.84 -6.10 -7.92
C LYS A 140 -8.54 -5.96 -9.41
N ILE A 141 -8.20 -4.74 -9.84
CA ILE A 141 -7.88 -4.42 -11.23
C ILE A 141 -6.36 -4.47 -11.42
N ALA A 142 -5.81 -5.67 -11.62
CA ALA A 142 -4.36 -5.87 -11.67
C ALA A 142 -3.82 -5.65 -13.11
N PRO A 143 -2.90 -4.69 -13.36
CA PRO A 143 -2.42 -4.43 -14.70
C PRO A 143 -1.58 -5.59 -15.27
N LEU A 144 -1.73 -5.90 -16.56
CA LEU A 144 -0.96 -6.98 -17.21
C LEU A 144 0.45 -6.53 -17.65
N ILE A 145 0.68 -5.23 -17.76
CA ILE A 145 1.97 -4.59 -18.05
C ILE A 145 2.18 -3.41 -17.11
N ASN A 146 3.41 -2.92 -16.96
CA ASN A 146 3.69 -1.89 -15.94
C ASN A 146 3.16 -0.50 -16.40
N PRO A 147 2.19 0.11 -15.69
CA PRO A 147 1.62 1.41 -16.08
C PRO A 147 2.62 2.57 -16.01
N TYR A 148 3.60 2.56 -15.09
CA TYR A 148 4.67 3.56 -15.06
C TYR A 148 5.53 3.53 -16.32
N LYS A 149 5.83 2.33 -16.84
CA LYS A 149 6.55 2.19 -18.12
C LYS A 149 5.75 2.77 -19.30
N TYR A 150 4.42 2.78 -19.23
CA TYR A 150 3.57 3.48 -20.19
C TYR A 150 3.68 5.00 -20.01
N LEU A 151 3.60 5.50 -18.78
CA LEU A 151 3.65 6.94 -18.45
C LEU A 151 4.98 7.59 -18.85
N ILE A 152 6.11 6.89 -18.68
CA ILE A 152 7.45 7.41 -19.01
C ILE A 152 7.95 7.09 -20.43
N GLY A 153 7.09 6.57 -21.31
CA GLY A 153 7.48 6.37 -22.71
C GLY A 153 8.33 5.14 -23.02
N LYS A 154 8.42 4.17 -22.09
CA LYS A 154 9.17 2.91 -22.34
C LYS A 154 8.42 1.94 -23.25
N TYR A 155 7.12 2.09 -23.39
CA TYR A 155 6.32 1.36 -24.37
C TYR A 155 6.07 2.20 -25.62
N ASN A 156 5.98 1.56 -26.78
CA ASN A 156 5.54 2.22 -28.00
C ASN A 156 4.01 2.35 -27.99
N HIS A 157 3.49 3.57 -27.81
CA HIS A 157 2.03 3.83 -27.72
C HIS A 157 1.26 3.57 -29.02
N ASN A 158 1.96 3.47 -30.16
CA ASN A 158 1.38 3.09 -31.45
C ASN A 158 1.39 1.57 -31.69
N ASP A 159 1.90 0.79 -30.74
CA ASP A 159 1.95 -0.67 -30.85
C ASP A 159 0.54 -1.26 -30.70
N GLU A 160 0.10 -2.01 -31.71
CA GLU A 160 -1.21 -2.68 -31.70
C GLU A 160 -1.33 -3.70 -30.54
N TYR A 161 -0.22 -4.28 -30.10
CA TYR A 161 -0.21 -5.27 -29.03
C TYR A 161 -0.40 -4.68 -27.65
N LEU A 162 -0.21 -3.37 -27.46
CA LEU A 162 -0.35 -2.69 -26.17
C LEU A 162 -1.77 -2.85 -25.58
N PHE A 163 -2.77 -2.98 -26.46
CA PHE A 163 -4.17 -3.10 -26.09
C PHE A 163 -4.82 -4.40 -26.60
N THR A 164 -3.99 -5.38 -26.96
CA THR A 164 -4.47 -6.70 -27.42
C THR A 164 -4.25 -7.72 -26.33
N LEU A 165 -5.34 -8.29 -25.80
CA LEU A 165 -5.25 -9.33 -24.77
C LEU A 165 -4.54 -10.59 -25.28
N PRO A 166 -3.85 -11.31 -24.39
CA PRO A 166 -3.22 -12.56 -24.75
C PRO A 166 -4.29 -13.57 -25.20
N SER A 167 -3.94 -14.40 -26.16
CA SER A 167 -4.78 -15.49 -26.66
C SER A 167 -3.93 -16.67 -27.10
N LEU A 168 -4.56 -17.85 -27.16
CA LEU A 168 -3.93 -19.04 -27.71
C LEU A 168 -4.21 -19.09 -29.21
N THR A 169 -3.27 -18.64 -30.03
CA THR A 169 -3.35 -18.69 -31.50
C THR A 169 -2.50 -19.82 -32.07
N ASP A 170 -2.95 -20.45 -33.16
CA ASP A 170 -2.11 -21.34 -33.99
C ASP A 170 -0.99 -20.58 -34.72
N GLU A 171 -1.19 -19.26 -34.89
CA GLU A 171 -0.17 -18.36 -35.40
C GLU A 171 0.94 -18.20 -34.35
N LYS A 172 2.19 -18.11 -34.83
CA LYS A 172 3.33 -17.89 -33.94
C LYS A 172 3.04 -16.68 -33.07
N ILE A 173 3.22 -16.85 -31.75
CA ILE A 173 3.21 -15.75 -30.78
C ILE A 173 4.02 -14.60 -31.39
N PRO A 174 3.42 -13.40 -31.54
CA PRO A 174 4.10 -12.24 -32.06
C PRO A 174 5.41 -12.03 -31.28
N ASP A 175 6.51 -11.80 -31.99
CA ASP A 175 7.79 -11.46 -31.37
C ASP A 175 7.74 -9.99 -30.90
N ASN A 176 6.94 -9.74 -29.87
CA ASN A 176 6.64 -8.44 -29.31
C ASN A 176 6.78 -8.46 -27.79
N ILE A 177 7.56 -7.53 -27.24
CA ILE A 177 7.91 -7.50 -25.82
C ILE A 177 6.67 -7.33 -24.92
N ILE A 178 5.72 -6.48 -25.31
CA ILE A 178 4.50 -6.21 -24.56
C ILE A 178 3.60 -7.45 -24.56
N TYR A 179 3.36 -8.04 -25.73
CA TYR A 179 2.55 -9.25 -25.85
C TYR A 179 3.17 -10.42 -25.08
N ASN A 180 4.50 -10.59 -25.17
CA ASN A 180 5.22 -11.63 -24.44
C ASN A 180 5.08 -11.47 -22.93
N LYS A 181 5.14 -10.24 -22.40
CA LYS A 181 4.91 -9.97 -20.96
C LYS A 181 3.48 -10.32 -20.54
N MET A 182 2.47 -9.95 -21.33
CA MET A 182 1.07 -10.27 -21.02
C MET A 182 0.76 -11.76 -21.11
N ASN A 183 1.48 -12.49 -21.97
CA ASN A 183 1.34 -13.93 -22.16
C ASN A 183 2.31 -14.76 -21.28
N ASP A 184 3.11 -14.13 -20.43
CA ASP A 184 3.99 -14.84 -19.50
C ASP A 184 3.18 -15.51 -18.39
N THR A 185 3.45 -16.79 -18.17
CA THR A 185 2.90 -17.56 -17.06
C THR A 185 3.39 -17.10 -15.68
N ASN A 186 4.48 -16.33 -15.60
CA ASN A 186 4.98 -15.68 -14.39
C ASN A 186 4.46 -14.24 -14.22
N ASN A 187 3.59 -13.72 -15.08
CA ASN A 187 3.05 -12.37 -14.89
C ASN A 187 2.48 -12.18 -13.48
N SER A 188 2.88 -11.12 -12.78
CA SER A 188 2.50 -10.84 -11.38
C SER A 188 1.00 -10.94 -11.11
N SER A 189 0.18 -10.42 -12.02
CA SER A 189 -1.28 -10.43 -11.91
C SER A 189 -1.88 -11.84 -11.96
N TYR A 190 -1.28 -12.76 -12.73
CA TYR A 190 -1.71 -14.16 -12.73
C TYR A 190 -1.21 -14.92 -11.50
N VAL A 191 0.00 -14.64 -11.03
CA VAL A 191 0.57 -15.22 -9.80
C VAL A 191 -0.29 -14.85 -8.60
N ASP A 192 -0.75 -13.59 -8.53
CA ASP A 192 -1.66 -13.09 -7.49
C ASP A 192 -3.01 -13.81 -7.53
N GLY A 193 -3.69 -13.75 -8.68
CA GLY A 193 -5.00 -14.38 -8.84
C GLY A 193 -4.98 -15.89 -8.56
N PHE A 194 -3.88 -16.57 -8.92
CA PHE A 194 -3.72 -17.99 -8.63
C PHE A 194 -3.52 -18.28 -7.13
N PHE A 195 -2.73 -17.48 -6.41
CA PHE A 195 -2.58 -17.69 -4.96
C PHE A 195 -3.85 -17.34 -4.20
N SER A 196 -4.58 -16.30 -4.63
CA SER A 196 -5.91 -15.97 -4.10
C SER A 196 -6.87 -17.16 -4.20
N PHE A 197 -6.84 -17.90 -5.31
CA PHE A 197 -7.58 -19.16 -5.45
C PHE A 197 -7.10 -20.24 -4.46
N LEU A 198 -5.78 -20.45 -4.32
CA LEU A 198 -5.22 -21.45 -3.41
C LEU A 198 -5.56 -21.15 -1.94
N SER A 199 -5.45 -19.89 -1.53
CA SER A 199 -5.86 -19.42 -0.19
C SER A 199 -7.34 -19.71 0.06
N SER A 200 -8.22 -19.34 -0.87
CA SER A 200 -9.65 -19.63 -0.76
C SER A 200 -9.95 -21.12 -0.66
N HIS A 201 -9.18 -21.97 -1.36
CA HIS A 201 -9.34 -23.42 -1.30
C HIS A 201 -9.02 -23.98 0.10
N LEU A 202 -8.01 -23.44 0.79
CA LEU A 202 -7.69 -23.86 2.16
C LEU A 202 -8.88 -23.67 3.11
N SER A 203 -9.67 -22.62 2.91
CA SER A 203 -10.85 -22.38 3.72
C SER A 203 -11.97 -23.38 3.48
N GLU A 204 -12.17 -23.79 2.22
CA GLU A 204 -13.19 -24.78 1.86
C GLU A 204 -12.84 -26.19 2.37
N SER A 205 -11.56 -26.56 2.32
CA SER A 205 -11.10 -27.92 2.62
C SER A 205 -10.66 -28.13 4.06
N TYR A 206 -10.17 -27.08 4.74
CA TYR A 206 -9.53 -27.17 6.05
C TYR A 206 -10.06 -26.17 7.08
N ASN A 207 -11.16 -25.47 6.77
CA ASN A 207 -11.73 -24.43 7.63
C ASN A 207 -10.70 -23.36 8.04
N PHE A 208 -9.80 -22.99 7.13
CA PHE A 208 -8.90 -21.87 7.33
C PHE A 208 -9.69 -20.55 7.31
N LEU A 209 -9.84 -19.92 8.47
CA LEU A 209 -10.74 -18.78 8.67
C LEU A 209 -10.15 -17.47 8.14
N ASN A 210 -8.83 -17.35 8.25
CA ASN A 210 -8.06 -16.17 7.87
C ASN A 210 -7.71 -16.13 6.37
N SER A 211 -8.30 -17.01 5.55
CA SER A 211 -8.17 -16.95 4.09
C SER A 211 -9.07 -15.87 3.52
N THR A 212 -8.66 -15.26 2.40
CA THR A 212 -9.58 -14.52 1.53
C THR A 212 -10.38 -15.47 0.65
N LYS A 213 -11.60 -15.08 0.26
CA LYS A 213 -12.38 -15.85 -0.71
C LYS A 213 -12.09 -15.40 -2.13
N PHE A 214 -12.05 -16.36 -3.04
CA PHE A 214 -11.88 -16.15 -4.47
C PHE A 214 -13.18 -16.51 -5.19
N TYR A 215 -13.63 -15.65 -6.10
CA TYR A 215 -14.87 -15.81 -6.86
C TYR A 215 -14.65 -15.93 -8.38
N GLY A 216 -13.44 -15.76 -8.86
CA GLY A 216 -13.08 -15.90 -10.28
C GLY A 216 -12.06 -14.87 -10.70
N SER A 217 -11.50 -15.04 -11.90
CA SER A 217 -10.68 -14.02 -12.53
C SER A 217 -10.77 -14.13 -14.05
N PHE A 218 -10.49 -13.04 -14.74
CA PHE A 218 -10.55 -12.93 -16.20
C PHE A 218 -9.70 -11.74 -16.69
N ASN A 219 -9.26 -11.79 -17.94
CA ASN A 219 -8.57 -10.68 -18.60
C ASN A 219 -9.58 -9.72 -19.22
N SER A 220 -9.23 -8.43 -19.30
CA SER A 220 -10.05 -7.40 -19.93
C SER A 220 -9.19 -6.19 -20.30
N ILE A 221 -9.71 -5.32 -21.17
CA ILE A 221 -9.23 -3.95 -21.29
C ILE A 221 -10.09 -3.07 -20.38
N LYS A 222 -9.45 -2.36 -19.44
CA LYS A 222 -10.10 -1.35 -18.60
C LYS A 222 -9.98 -0.01 -19.31
N ASN A 223 -11.11 0.60 -19.62
CA ASN A 223 -11.15 2.01 -20.00
C ASN A 223 -11.11 2.87 -18.74
N ASP A 224 -10.59 4.10 -18.89
CA ASP A 224 -10.39 5.04 -17.78
C ASP A 224 -9.63 4.38 -16.62
N TYR A 225 -8.50 3.77 -16.94
CA TYR A 225 -7.64 3.13 -15.96
C TYR A 225 -6.97 4.20 -15.10
N LYS A 226 -7.43 4.31 -13.85
CA LYS A 226 -6.90 5.23 -12.85
C LYS A 226 -5.72 4.56 -12.11
N ILE A 227 -4.66 5.32 -11.87
CA ILE A 227 -3.52 4.93 -11.03
C ILE A 227 -3.06 6.11 -10.17
N ASN A 228 -2.92 5.89 -8.87
CA ASN A 228 -2.28 6.81 -7.94
C ASN A 228 -0.77 6.83 -8.18
N ILE A 229 -0.26 8.02 -8.49
CA ILE A 229 1.15 8.26 -8.80
C ILE A 229 1.85 9.09 -7.72
N PHE A 230 1.19 9.38 -6.59
CA PHE A 230 1.71 10.23 -5.53
C PHE A 230 3.10 9.77 -5.02
N ASP A 231 3.25 8.48 -4.75
CA ASP A 231 4.51 7.92 -4.22
C ASP A 231 5.67 7.92 -5.24
N ASP A 232 5.42 8.18 -6.53
CA ASP A 232 6.43 8.15 -7.60
C ASP A 232 6.56 9.46 -8.38
N LEU A 233 6.03 10.58 -7.84
CA LEU A 233 6.11 11.88 -8.51
C LEU A 233 7.54 12.24 -8.89
N ASP A 234 8.49 12.09 -7.95
CA ASP A 234 9.91 12.40 -8.18
C ASP A 234 10.46 11.71 -9.45
N MET A 235 10.11 10.44 -9.68
CA MET A 235 10.54 9.71 -10.87
C MET A 235 9.79 10.14 -12.13
N LEU A 236 8.50 10.44 -12.02
CA LEU A 236 7.70 10.85 -13.15
C LEU A 236 8.07 12.26 -13.62
N GLU A 237 8.43 13.16 -12.70
CA GLU A 237 8.90 14.52 -12.96
C GLU A 237 10.17 14.57 -13.78
N ASP A 238 11.10 13.64 -13.54
CA ASP A 238 12.35 13.52 -14.29
C ASP A 238 12.13 13.10 -15.76
N SER A 239 10.91 12.64 -16.11
CA SER A 239 10.58 12.18 -17.46
C SER A 239 9.98 13.30 -18.30
N ASN A 240 10.78 13.88 -19.20
CA ASN A 240 10.27 14.80 -20.24
C ASN A 240 9.11 14.20 -21.04
N PHE A 241 9.15 12.89 -21.30
CA PHE A 241 8.06 12.20 -22.00
C PHE A 241 6.75 12.26 -21.21
N PHE A 242 6.82 12.08 -19.89
CA PHE A 242 5.67 12.21 -19.02
C PHE A 242 5.12 13.63 -19.16
N LEU A 243 5.89 14.65 -18.79
CA LEU A 243 5.46 16.06 -18.81
C LEU A 243 4.84 16.51 -20.15
N GLU A 244 5.46 16.14 -21.29
CA GLU A 244 4.99 16.57 -22.63
C GLU A 244 3.71 15.86 -23.14
N ASN A 245 3.33 14.73 -22.54
CA ASN A 245 2.22 13.89 -22.99
C ASN A 245 1.00 13.88 -22.06
N HIS A 246 1.03 14.66 -20.98
CA HIS A 246 -0.18 15.01 -20.24
C HIS A 246 -1.24 15.64 -21.18
N GLY A 247 -2.50 15.25 -21.01
CA GLY A 247 -3.62 15.65 -21.87
C GLY A 247 -3.66 14.97 -23.24
N LYS A 248 -2.64 14.17 -23.60
CA LYS A 248 -2.56 13.42 -24.87
C LYS A 248 -2.69 11.91 -24.67
N LEU A 249 -1.83 11.34 -23.81
CA LEU A 249 -1.74 9.88 -23.60
C LEU A 249 -2.34 9.43 -22.27
N TYR A 250 -2.45 10.36 -21.33
CA TYR A 250 -3.04 10.20 -20.01
C TYR A 250 -3.44 11.59 -19.48
N ASN A 251 -4.26 11.64 -18.44
CA ASN A 251 -4.73 12.88 -17.83
C ASN A 251 -4.60 12.83 -16.31
N ILE A 252 -4.09 13.90 -15.69
CA ILE A 252 -3.98 14.07 -14.24
C ILE A 252 -4.75 15.34 -13.88
N PRO A 253 -5.75 15.29 -12.99
CA PRO A 253 -6.41 16.50 -12.48
C PRO A 253 -5.39 17.44 -11.80
N ASN A 254 -5.54 18.75 -11.98
CA ASN A 254 -4.68 19.77 -11.36
C ASN A 254 -3.18 19.60 -11.63
N PHE A 255 -2.82 19.12 -12.82
CA PHE A 255 -1.41 18.86 -13.20
C PHE A 255 -0.48 20.06 -12.96
N ASP A 256 -0.91 21.28 -13.31
CA ASP A 256 -0.11 22.50 -13.16
C ASP A 256 0.20 22.86 -11.69
N ASP A 257 -0.60 22.38 -10.73
CA ASP A 257 -0.37 22.62 -9.29
C ASP A 257 0.76 21.74 -8.75
N PHE A 258 0.97 20.56 -9.35
CA PHE A 258 1.97 19.59 -8.93
C PHE A 258 3.28 19.71 -9.72
N PHE A 259 3.20 20.04 -11.01
CA PHE A 259 4.35 20.00 -11.91
C PHE A 259 4.68 21.40 -12.44
N GLU A 260 5.80 21.99 -11.99
CA GLU A 260 6.25 23.27 -12.50
C GLU A 260 6.50 23.23 -14.02
N ASP A 261 6.06 24.29 -14.70
CA ASP A 261 6.10 24.45 -16.14
C ASP A 261 7.56 24.50 -16.65
N THR A 262 8.15 23.33 -16.93
CA THR A 262 9.51 23.18 -17.51
C THR A 262 9.62 23.81 -18.91
N SER A 263 8.52 24.31 -19.48
CA SER A 263 8.48 25.03 -20.76
C SER A 263 9.15 26.41 -20.72
N ASN A 264 9.46 26.96 -19.54
CA ASN A 264 10.30 28.15 -19.43
C ASN A 264 11.79 27.76 -19.30
N THR A 265 12.42 27.46 -20.44
CA THR A 265 13.85 27.79 -20.58
C THR A 265 14.00 29.26 -20.21
N LEU A 266 14.49 29.56 -19.01
CA LEU A 266 14.76 30.94 -18.60
C LEU A 266 15.64 31.54 -19.69
N LYS A 267 15.11 32.52 -20.43
CA LYS A 267 15.90 33.23 -21.44
C LYS A 267 17.11 33.78 -20.70
N PRO A 268 18.35 33.52 -21.18
CA PRO A 268 19.54 34.01 -20.52
C PRO A 268 19.40 35.51 -20.32
N ILE A 269 19.55 35.97 -19.08
CA ILE A 269 19.46 37.38 -18.74
C ILE A 269 20.52 38.10 -19.58
N LYS A 270 20.07 38.89 -20.55
CA LYS A 270 20.94 39.78 -21.29
C LYS A 270 21.21 40.98 -20.40
N ILE A 271 22.33 40.93 -19.67
CA ILE A 271 22.85 42.09 -18.97
C ILE A 271 23.35 43.06 -20.06
N GLU A 272 22.54 44.06 -20.39
CA GLU A 272 23.03 45.21 -21.14
C GLU A 272 23.86 46.08 -20.20
N ASN A 273 25.14 46.27 -20.53
CA ASN A 273 26.15 46.97 -19.71
C ASN A 273 25.92 48.49 -19.54
N ASN A 274 24.68 48.96 -19.45
CA ASN A 274 24.39 50.38 -19.17
C ASN A 274 23.13 50.54 -18.31
N ILE A 275 23.12 49.95 -17.12
CA ILE A 275 22.14 50.32 -16.09
C ILE A 275 22.70 51.55 -15.36
N THR A 276 22.11 52.71 -15.60
CA THR A 276 22.33 53.90 -14.78
C THR A 276 21.46 53.78 -13.53
N LEU A 277 22.08 53.94 -12.36
CA LEU A 277 21.53 53.72 -11.01
C LEU A 277 20.31 54.59 -10.65
N SER A 278 19.85 55.46 -11.55
CA SER A 278 18.77 56.42 -11.32
C SER A 278 17.36 55.89 -11.63
N SER A 279 17.21 54.63 -12.04
CA SER A 279 15.91 54.08 -12.51
C SER A 279 15.28 53.05 -11.57
N ILE A 280 15.90 52.75 -10.44
CA ILE A 280 15.31 51.86 -9.44
C ILE A 280 14.38 52.70 -8.56
N LYS A 281 13.07 52.52 -8.73
CA LYS A 281 12.11 53.01 -7.73
C LYS A 281 12.41 52.26 -6.43
N SER A 282 12.63 53.01 -5.35
CA SER A 282 12.76 52.47 -4.00
C SER A 282 11.54 51.60 -3.69
N PHE A 283 11.76 50.31 -3.46
CA PHE A 283 10.74 49.41 -2.94
C PHE A 283 10.48 49.77 -1.47
N GLU A 284 9.22 49.70 -1.05
CA GLU A 284 8.84 49.84 0.36
C GLU A 284 9.42 48.66 1.14
N ASN A 285 10.19 48.96 2.19
CA ASN A 285 10.96 48.00 2.98
C ASN A 285 10.12 47.19 3.98
N ASP A 286 8.80 47.41 4.03
CA ASP A 286 7.95 46.92 5.12
C ASP A 286 7.66 45.40 5.07
N MET A 287 8.24 44.66 4.10
CA MET A 287 8.07 43.20 3.97
C MET A 287 9.35 42.38 4.26
N TYR A 288 10.49 43.03 4.49
CA TYR A 288 11.79 42.34 4.66
C TYR A 288 12.61 42.83 5.86
N ASP A 289 11.99 43.54 6.80
CA ASP A 289 12.63 43.86 8.07
C ASP A 289 13.04 42.54 8.75
N ASN A 290 14.36 42.32 8.84
CA ASN A 290 15.09 41.19 9.43
C ASN A 290 15.68 40.12 8.49
N ILE A 291 15.74 40.31 7.16
CA ILE A 291 16.53 39.41 6.29
C ILE A 291 17.96 39.90 6.00
N PHE A 292 18.22 41.20 6.13
CA PHE A 292 19.57 41.76 5.96
C PHE A 292 19.96 42.57 7.19
N ASP A 293 20.79 41.99 8.05
CA ASP A 293 21.47 42.72 9.11
C ASP A 293 22.43 43.74 8.47
N ASN A 294 22.08 45.03 8.58
CA ASN A 294 22.92 46.13 8.18
C ASN A 294 24.03 46.35 9.22
N ASP A 295 25.10 45.56 9.15
CA ASP A 295 26.36 45.86 9.82
C ASP A 295 27.08 47.00 9.09
N ASN A 296 26.52 48.21 9.21
CA ASN A 296 27.22 49.44 8.91
C ASN A 296 27.86 49.98 10.19
N ASN A 297 29.08 49.50 10.47
CA ASN A 297 30.01 50.23 11.33
C ASN A 297 31.25 50.64 10.52
N ASN A 298 31.19 51.88 10.04
CA ASN A 298 32.28 52.83 9.82
C ASN A 298 33.56 52.33 9.11
N ILE A 299 33.63 52.59 7.81
CA ILE A 299 34.89 53.00 7.18
C ILE A 299 34.85 54.52 7.03
N ASP A 300 35.42 55.21 8.03
CA ASP A 300 35.82 56.60 7.89
C ASP A 300 37.04 56.66 6.96
N ASN A 301 36.86 57.31 5.82
CA ASN A 301 37.96 57.78 4.99
C ASN A 301 38.61 58.99 5.67
N SER A 302 39.78 58.80 6.26
CA SER A 302 40.76 59.88 6.39
C SER A 302 42.17 59.38 6.11
N ASN A 303 42.78 59.99 5.10
CA ASN A 303 44.19 59.98 4.70
C ASN A 303 45.19 59.63 5.82
N ILE A 304 46.25 58.85 5.49
CA ILE A 304 47.66 59.23 5.68
C ILE A 304 48.59 58.18 5.05
N ASP A 305 49.63 58.70 4.41
CA ASP A 305 50.75 58.04 3.76
C ASP A 305 51.61 57.12 4.65
N ASN A 306 52.39 56.29 3.93
CA ASN A 306 53.77 55.87 4.20
C ASN A 306 54.09 54.77 5.24
N ASN A 307 54.83 53.79 4.70
CA ASN A 307 56.01 53.13 5.29
C ASN A 307 55.82 52.06 6.38
N ASN A 308 56.30 50.87 6.00
CA ASN A 308 57.29 50.04 6.69
C ASN A 308 56.91 49.18 7.91
N ILE A 309 57.37 47.92 7.77
CA ILE A 309 58.10 47.09 8.74
C ILE A 309 57.27 46.20 9.66
N ASP A 310 57.39 44.90 9.35
CA ASP A 310 57.77 43.76 10.19
C ASP A 310 57.30 43.63 11.64
N ASN A 311 57.01 42.35 11.91
CA ASN A 311 57.48 41.55 13.04
C ASN A 311 56.65 41.53 14.32
N SER A 312 56.16 40.31 14.54
CA SER A 312 56.57 39.42 15.63
C SER A 312 55.72 39.43 16.89
N ASN A 313 55.25 38.20 17.15
CA ASN A 313 55.44 37.46 18.40
C ASN A 313 54.57 37.81 19.61
N ASN A 314 54.12 36.69 20.18
CA ASN A 314 54.01 36.42 21.61
C ASN A 314 52.83 37.07 22.34
N ASP A 315 52.24 36.48 23.36
CA ASP A 315 52.16 35.13 23.91
C ASP A 315 51.25 35.31 25.15
N GLU A 316 50.68 34.21 25.61
CA GLU A 316 50.35 33.96 27.02
C GLU A 316 49.19 34.67 27.77
N LEU A 317 48.28 33.79 28.21
CA LEU A 317 47.76 33.58 29.58
C LEU A 317 47.27 34.79 30.41
N SER A 318 46.04 34.69 30.95
CA SER A 318 45.79 34.15 32.31
C SER A 318 44.39 34.50 32.86
N ASN A 319 43.78 33.49 33.46
CA ASN A 319 42.89 33.41 34.64
C ASN A 319 42.27 34.71 35.21
N ASN A 320 40.97 34.66 35.55
CA ASN A 320 40.53 34.49 36.94
C ASN A 320 39.01 34.47 37.14
N ASP A 321 38.63 33.66 38.13
CA ASP A 321 37.34 33.54 38.80
C ASP A 321 36.74 34.87 39.28
N ASN A 322 35.40 34.95 39.38
CA ASN A 322 34.67 34.94 40.66
C ASN A 322 33.16 35.20 40.50
N ASN A 323 32.40 34.53 41.38
CA ASN A 323 30.95 34.62 41.59
C ASN A 323 30.50 35.98 42.15
N ASP A 324 29.25 36.38 41.91
CA ASP A 324 28.23 36.58 42.97
C ASP A 324 26.82 37.00 42.45
N GLU A 325 25.81 36.34 43.04
CA GLU A 325 24.44 36.77 43.45
C GLU A 325 23.48 37.50 42.46
N LEU A 326 22.35 36.89 42.04
CA LEU A 326 21.03 36.69 42.69
C LEU A 326 19.98 37.79 42.38
N SER A 327 18.88 37.45 41.68
CA SER A 327 17.49 37.67 42.14
C SER A 327 16.38 37.24 41.15
N ASN A 328 15.45 36.44 41.69
CA ASN A 328 14.00 36.33 41.41
C ASN A 328 13.46 35.99 40.01
N MET A 329 12.93 34.76 39.84
CA MET A 329 11.50 34.57 39.53
C MET A 329 11.00 33.14 39.84
N LYS A 330 9.68 33.05 40.04
CA LYS A 330 8.94 32.11 40.88
C LYS A 330 8.36 30.97 40.03
N LEU A 331 8.48 29.73 40.52
CA LEU A 331 8.00 28.48 39.93
C LEU A 331 6.47 28.34 40.12
N LEU A 332 5.73 27.95 39.08
CA LEU A 332 4.30 27.60 39.14
C LEU A 332 4.11 26.08 39.21
N ASP A 333 3.21 25.66 40.09
CA ASP A 333 2.93 24.29 40.51
C ASP A 333 1.76 23.67 39.71
N LEU A 334 1.84 22.36 39.47
CA LEU A 334 1.13 21.57 38.45
C LEU A 334 -0.28 21.10 38.87
N ASN A 335 -0.95 21.83 39.76
CA ASN A 335 -2.22 21.39 40.37
C ASN A 335 -3.50 22.10 39.86
N ASP A 336 -3.40 23.01 38.88
CA ASP A 336 -4.52 23.86 38.47
C ASP A 336 -5.23 23.47 37.15
N LEU A 337 -4.99 22.29 36.58
CA LEU A 337 -5.71 21.81 35.37
C LEU A 337 -6.79 20.76 35.64
N LYS A 338 -7.24 20.61 36.89
CA LYS A 338 -8.17 19.55 37.32
C LYS A 338 -9.63 19.99 37.48
N SER A 339 -10.12 20.92 36.66
CA SER A 339 -11.54 21.31 36.68
C SER A 339 -12.09 21.64 35.29
N LEU A 340 -12.34 20.61 34.48
CA LEU A 340 -13.33 20.62 33.40
C LEU A 340 -13.81 19.17 33.19
N SER A 341 -14.61 18.70 34.15
CA SER A 341 -15.39 17.45 34.05
C SER A 341 -16.70 17.74 33.33
N ILE A 342 -16.93 17.10 32.18
CA ILE A 342 -18.26 16.97 31.58
C ILE A 342 -18.67 15.51 31.72
N ASP A 343 -19.65 15.27 32.59
CA ASP A 343 -20.40 14.02 32.69
C ASP A 343 -21.42 13.94 31.54
N ILE A 344 -21.37 12.89 30.71
CA ILE A 344 -22.52 12.41 29.94
C ILE A 344 -22.56 10.88 30.03
N ASN A 345 -23.56 10.38 30.75
CA ASN A 345 -24.01 8.99 30.69
C ASN A 345 -25.04 8.82 29.56
N GLU A 346 -25.02 7.61 28.96
CA GLU A 346 -26.05 6.95 28.13
C GLU A 346 -26.49 7.64 26.83
N MET A 347 -26.13 7.04 25.67
CA MET A 347 -27.08 6.86 24.55
C MET A 347 -26.62 5.82 23.50
N ASP A 348 -27.41 4.75 23.43
CA ASP A 348 -27.77 3.85 22.31
C ASP A 348 -26.85 3.66 21.09
N TYR A 349 -26.39 2.42 20.96
CA TYR A 349 -25.98 1.81 19.69
C TYR A 349 -27.17 1.76 18.71
N LYS A 350 -27.17 2.64 17.71
CA LYS A 350 -27.79 2.36 16.42
C LYS A 350 -26.72 2.35 15.34
N SER A 351 -26.52 1.15 14.82
CA SER A 351 -25.73 0.86 13.63
C SER A 351 -26.29 1.65 12.45
N ASN A 352 -25.51 2.62 11.97
CA ASN A 352 -25.57 3.14 10.61
C ASN A 352 -24.12 3.36 10.19
N SER A 353 -23.50 2.28 9.73
CA SER A 353 -22.18 2.37 9.10
C SER A 353 -22.36 3.03 7.74
N LYS A 354 -22.05 4.34 7.66
CA LYS A 354 -21.62 4.93 6.40
C LYS A 354 -20.25 4.33 6.10
N ARG A 355 -20.25 3.20 5.37
CA ARG A 355 -19.06 2.64 4.72
C ARG A 355 -18.62 3.64 3.65
N LEU A 356 -17.74 4.55 4.01
CA LEU A 356 -17.05 5.44 3.08
C LEU A 356 -15.69 5.76 3.71
N LYS A 357 -14.65 5.08 3.24
CA LYS A 357 -13.30 5.62 3.05
C LYS A 357 -12.39 4.62 2.33
N CYS A 358 -11.41 5.20 1.64
CA CYS A 358 -10.89 4.73 0.37
C CYS A 358 -10.08 3.42 0.47
N LEU A 359 -10.30 2.54 -0.50
CA LEU A 359 -9.34 1.51 -0.88
C LEU A 359 -8.59 2.09 -2.08
N SER A 360 -7.36 2.53 -1.90
CA SER A 360 -6.46 2.76 -3.01
C SER A 360 -6.08 1.38 -3.58
N ASP A 361 -6.58 1.09 -4.78
CA ASP A 361 -6.32 -0.16 -5.51
C ASP A 361 -4.99 -0.13 -6.25
N ASP A 362 -4.11 0.81 -5.90
CA ASP A 362 -2.81 0.96 -6.49
C ASP A 362 -1.81 0.12 -5.71
N SER A 363 -1.76 -1.16 -6.07
CA SER A 363 -0.51 -1.91 -6.03
C SER A 363 0.43 -1.39 -7.13
N SER A 364 0.60 -0.07 -7.21
CA SER A 364 1.76 0.47 -7.87
C SER A 364 2.97 -0.06 -7.12
N CYS A 365 3.87 -0.66 -7.87
CA CYS A 365 5.03 -1.38 -7.37
C CYS A 365 6.09 -0.42 -6.77
N SER A 366 5.65 0.68 -6.17
CA SER A 366 6.37 1.92 -5.91
C SER A 366 7.16 1.83 -4.63
N SER A 367 8.04 0.85 -4.60
CA SER A 367 9.23 0.94 -3.79
C SER A 367 10.32 1.48 -4.72
N ASN A 368 10.31 2.79 -5.00
CA ASN A 368 11.37 3.55 -5.63
C ASN A 368 12.00 2.89 -6.88
N SER A 369 11.52 3.30 -8.05
CA SER A 369 12.09 2.96 -9.35
C SER A 369 13.60 3.26 -9.41
N SER A 370 14.40 2.21 -9.52
CA SER A 370 15.84 2.34 -9.72
C SER A 370 16.17 2.88 -11.11
N HIS A 371 16.81 4.04 -11.18
CA HIS A 371 17.67 4.41 -12.30
C HIS A 371 18.81 3.37 -12.40
N THR A 372 18.82 2.55 -13.44
CA THR A 372 20.03 1.87 -13.88
C THR A 372 20.54 2.56 -15.12
N GLU A 373 21.54 3.43 -14.95
CA GLU A 373 22.40 3.85 -16.04
C GLU A 373 23.17 2.63 -16.57
N GLU A 374 23.25 2.52 -17.89
CA GLU A 374 24.15 1.58 -18.56
C GLU A 374 25.60 2.05 -18.37
N GLU A 375 26.35 1.43 -17.46
CA GLU A 375 27.81 1.49 -17.52
C GLU A 375 28.44 0.09 -17.60
N CYS A 376 29.39 0.01 -18.52
CA CYS A 376 30.05 -1.20 -18.99
C CYS A 376 30.92 -1.84 -17.91
N GLU A 377 31.01 -3.17 -17.97
CA GLU A 377 31.89 -4.01 -17.16
C GLU A 377 33.31 -3.45 -17.04
N ASN A 378 33.82 -3.34 -15.81
CA ASN A 378 35.18 -3.79 -15.48
C ASN A 378 35.33 -4.12 -13.99
N ASN A 379 35.77 -5.36 -13.76
CA ASN A 379 36.05 -5.98 -12.46
C ASN A 379 37.09 -5.21 -11.63
N LYS A 380 36.85 -5.11 -10.32
CA LYS A 380 37.68 -5.73 -9.25
C LYS A 380 37.09 -5.45 -7.87
N ASP A 381 36.68 -6.52 -7.21
CA ASP A 381 36.43 -6.57 -5.78
C ASP A 381 37.73 -6.36 -5.00
N ASP A 382 37.71 -5.49 -4.01
CA ASP A 382 38.48 -5.65 -2.77
C ASP A 382 37.81 -4.80 -1.67
N ILE A 383 37.08 -5.47 -0.77
CA ILE A 383 36.58 -4.88 0.47
C ILE A 383 37.61 -5.18 1.56
N SER A 384 38.39 -4.18 1.93
CA SER A 384 39.17 -4.17 3.17
C SER A 384 38.60 -3.14 4.14
N ILE A 385 38.22 -3.64 5.31
CA ILE A 385 37.83 -2.88 6.49
C ILE A 385 39.06 -2.11 6.98
N GLU A 386 38.99 -0.78 7.01
CA GLU A 386 39.87 0.02 7.87
C GLU A 386 39.09 1.10 8.61
N GLU A 387 39.59 1.28 9.82
CA GLU A 387 39.05 1.98 10.96
C GLU A 387 39.73 3.37 11.03
N ILE A 388 39.12 4.31 11.77
CA ILE A 388 39.77 5.42 12.51
C ILE A 388 39.63 6.87 11.98
N LYS A 389 39.15 7.71 12.93
CA LYS A 389 39.43 9.12 13.29
C LYS A 389 38.56 10.27 12.76
N SER A 390 37.84 10.82 13.73
CA SER A 390 37.33 12.19 13.84
C SER A 390 38.42 13.26 13.64
N PRO A 391 38.03 14.49 13.25
CA PRO A 391 38.14 15.59 14.20
C PRO A 391 36.94 16.58 14.19
N THR A 392 36.44 16.83 15.40
CA THR A 392 36.06 18.12 16.04
C THR A 392 35.41 19.28 15.27
N ASN A 393 34.24 19.67 15.82
CA ASN A 393 33.70 21.01 16.13
C ASN A 393 33.45 22.06 15.03
N SER A 394 32.17 22.42 14.87
CA SER A 394 31.68 23.74 15.30
C SER A 394 30.16 23.74 15.51
N ASN A 395 29.74 24.37 16.62
CA ASN A 395 28.36 24.62 17.03
C ASN A 395 27.72 25.71 16.17
N ALA A 396 26.41 25.60 15.90
CA ALA A 396 25.46 26.71 16.03
C ALA A 396 24.02 26.18 16.11
N ASN A 397 23.33 26.57 17.18
CA ASN A 397 21.93 26.35 17.47
C ASN A 397 20.99 26.99 16.43
N SER A 398 19.83 26.36 16.21
CA SER A 398 18.56 27.10 16.09
C SER A 398 17.41 26.24 16.64
N ASN A 399 16.84 26.70 17.75
CA ASN A 399 15.54 26.25 18.22
C ASN A 399 14.47 26.76 17.25
N THR A 400 13.62 25.87 16.75
CA THR A 400 12.29 26.24 16.27
C THR A 400 11.30 25.22 16.81
N ASP A 401 10.63 25.62 17.88
CA ASP A 401 9.37 25.04 18.32
C ASP A 401 8.38 25.11 17.16
N SER A 402 7.98 23.96 16.63
CA SER A 402 6.80 23.85 15.77
C SER A 402 5.88 22.81 16.37
N ASN A 403 4.90 23.30 17.13
CA ASN A 403 3.70 22.55 17.44
C ASN A 403 2.92 22.35 16.14
N THR A 404 3.12 21.23 15.47
CA THR A 404 2.25 20.80 14.37
C THR A 404 1.06 20.06 14.96
N SER A 405 -0.10 20.70 14.88
CA SER A 405 -1.40 20.10 15.15
C SER A 405 -1.67 19.00 14.13
N TYR A 406 -1.79 17.75 14.60
CA TYR A 406 -2.22 16.61 13.81
C TYR A 406 -3.65 16.85 13.30
N SER A 407 -3.75 17.36 12.08
CA SER A 407 -4.95 17.25 11.25
C SER A 407 -4.95 15.85 10.66
N SER A 408 -6.11 15.19 10.64
CA SER A 408 -6.32 13.89 10.00
C SER A 408 -5.76 13.91 8.58
N MET A 409 -4.64 13.21 8.34
CA MET A 409 -4.02 13.10 7.03
C MET A 409 -4.86 12.11 6.21
N SER A 410 -5.76 12.63 5.38
CA SER A 410 -6.13 11.92 4.16
C SER A 410 -4.86 11.77 3.34
N GLU A 411 -4.54 10.55 2.92
CA GLU A 411 -3.41 10.32 2.01
C GLU A 411 -3.57 11.22 0.79
N GLU A 412 -2.52 11.94 0.41
CA GLU A 412 -2.53 12.74 -0.81
C GLU A 412 -2.58 11.76 -1.99
N GLU A 413 -3.69 11.77 -2.73
CA GLU A 413 -3.86 10.93 -3.92
C GLU A 413 -3.72 11.80 -5.16
N ILE A 414 -2.78 11.45 -6.04
CA ILE A 414 -2.67 12.07 -7.37
C ILE A 414 -2.99 10.99 -8.39
N ILE A 415 -4.18 11.06 -8.97
CA ILE A 415 -4.67 10.03 -9.87
C ILE A 415 -4.34 10.38 -11.33
N ALA A 416 -3.49 9.58 -11.97
CA ALA A 416 -3.31 9.57 -13.41
C ALA A 416 -4.35 8.64 -14.07
N ASN A 417 -5.10 9.19 -15.03
CA ASN A 417 -6.07 8.45 -15.83
C ASN A 417 -5.47 8.09 -17.20
N ILE A 418 -5.31 6.79 -17.46
CA ILE A 418 -4.91 6.21 -18.74
C ILE A 418 -6.17 5.77 -19.51
N PRO A 419 -6.41 6.25 -20.75
CA PRO A 419 -7.68 6.05 -21.45
C PRO A 419 -8.11 4.59 -21.60
N LYS A 420 -7.16 3.69 -21.78
CA LYS A 420 -7.40 2.24 -21.81
C LYS A 420 -6.14 1.48 -21.40
N PHE A 421 -6.29 0.36 -20.69
CA PHE A 421 -5.16 -0.44 -20.23
C PHE A 421 -5.52 -1.93 -20.10
N PRO A 422 -4.62 -2.86 -20.44
CA PRO A 422 -4.87 -4.29 -20.27
C PRO A 422 -4.72 -4.73 -18.81
N VAL A 423 -5.74 -5.43 -18.29
CA VAL A 423 -5.84 -5.82 -16.88
C VAL A 423 -6.25 -7.29 -16.72
N HIS A 424 -5.86 -7.89 -15.61
CA HIS A 424 -6.41 -9.10 -15.04
C HIS A 424 -7.30 -8.73 -13.86
N VAL A 425 -8.59 -9.00 -13.97
CA VAL A 425 -9.55 -8.75 -12.90
C VAL A 425 -9.62 -9.95 -11.99
N ILE A 426 -9.37 -9.76 -10.69
CA ILE A 426 -9.46 -10.81 -9.66
C ILE A 426 -10.65 -10.48 -8.75
N CYS A 427 -11.67 -11.35 -8.75
CA CYS A 427 -12.89 -11.16 -7.97
C CYS A 427 -12.74 -11.83 -6.60
N MET A 428 -12.78 -11.06 -5.53
CA MET A 428 -12.41 -11.48 -4.17
C MET A 428 -13.45 -11.08 -3.12
N GLU A 429 -13.31 -11.64 -1.92
CA GLU A 429 -14.02 -11.13 -0.74
C GLU A 429 -13.70 -9.65 -0.49
N ALA A 430 -14.74 -8.82 -0.36
CA ALA A 430 -14.59 -7.47 0.17
C ALA A 430 -14.32 -7.55 1.69
N CYS A 431 -13.11 -7.19 2.08
CA CYS A 431 -12.74 -6.98 3.48
C CYS A 431 -13.33 -5.65 3.99
N ASP A 432 -13.40 -5.48 5.31
CA ASP A 432 -14.01 -4.29 5.90
C ASP A 432 -13.02 -3.12 5.94
N TYR A 433 -11.83 -3.34 6.51
CA TYR A 433 -10.76 -2.33 6.62
C TYR A 433 -9.37 -2.99 6.58
N THR A 434 -8.34 -2.18 6.34
CA THR A 434 -6.94 -2.57 6.45
C THR A 434 -6.47 -2.53 7.90
N PHE A 435 -5.33 -3.16 8.18
CA PHE A 435 -4.67 -3.05 9.47
C PHE A 435 -4.06 -1.66 9.68
N ASP A 436 -3.72 -0.98 8.58
CA ASP A 436 -3.25 0.41 8.58
C ASP A 436 -4.33 1.35 9.12
N ASP A 437 -5.56 1.24 8.60
CA ASP A 437 -6.74 1.98 9.09
C ASP A 437 -6.93 1.78 10.59
N LEU A 438 -6.81 0.53 11.04
CA LEU A 438 -6.97 0.18 12.46
C LEU A 438 -5.91 0.83 13.35
N ILE A 439 -4.68 0.96 12.87
CA ILE A 439 -3.58 1.57 13.63
C ILE A 439 -3.73 3.09 13.68
N MET A 440 -4.24 3.69 12.60
CA MET A 440 -4.43 5.14 12.51
C MET A 440 -5.64 5.65 13.27
N GLU A 441 -6.76 4.92 13.23
CA GLU A 441 -8.04 5.38 13.80
C GLU A 441 -8.25 5.00 15.27
N ASP A 442 -7.70 3.86 15.72
CA ASP A 442 -7.94 3.32 17.06
C ASP A 442 -6.68 3.34 17.94
N GLU A 443 -6.82 3.80 19.19
CA GLU A 443 -5.83 3.52 20.24
C GLU A 443 -5.89 2.04 20.64
N MET A 444 -5.24 1.18 19.86
CA MET A 444 -5.21 -0.26 20.09
C MET A 444 -4.54 -0.61 21.43
N THR A 445 -5.20 -1.43 22.23
CA THR A 445 -4.62 -1.98 23.46
C THR A 445 -3.50 -2.99 23.17
N PRO A 446 -2.54 -3.20 24.09
CA PRO A 446 -1.49 -4.22 23.90
C PRO A 446 -2.06 -5.62 23.62
N GLU A 447 -3.18 -5.97 24.24
CA GLU A 447 -3.86 -7.25 24.01
C GLU A 447 -4.43 -7.37 22.60
N GLU A 448 -4.97 -6.30 22.04
CA GLU A 448 -5.46 -6.23 20.66
C GLU A 448 -4.30 -6.34 19.66
N TRP A 449 -3.19 -5.67 19.92
CA TRP A 449 -1.97 -5.81 19.13
C TRP A 449 -1.48 -7.26 19.09
N TYR A 450 -1.28 -7.89 20.25
CA TYR A 450 -0.80 -9.27 20.29
C TYR A 450 -1.78 -10.25 19.64
N ALA A 451 -3.08 -10.04 19.81
CA ALA A 451 -4.08 -10.87 19.16
C ALA A 451 -4.06 -10.73 17.64
N SER A 452 -3.92 -9.51 17.13
CA SER A 452 -3.85 -9.21 15.69
C SER A 452 -2.59 -9.83 15.08
N LEU A 453 -1.42 -9.56 15.68
CA LEU A 453 -0.14 -10.12 15.25
C LEU A 453 -0.13 -11.66 15.34
N MET A 454 -0.74 -12.24 16.37
CA MET A 454 -0.87 -13.70 16.50
C MET A 454 -1.69 -14.31 15.36
N GLN A 455 -2.80 -13.68 14.95
CA GLN A 455 -3.56 -14.13 13.78
C GLN A 455 -2.71 -14.06 12.50
N ILE A 456 -1.96 -12.97 12.28
CA ILE A 456 -1.06 -12.81 11.12
C ILE A 456 0.04 -13.88 11.11
N ILE A 457 0.68 -14.14 12.25
CA ILE A 457 1.66 -15.22 12.41
C ILE A 457 1.06 -16.58 12.03
N MET A 458 -0.17 -16.87 12.46
CA MET A 458 -0.87 -18.12 12.11
C MET A 458 -1.19 -18.22 10.61
N ILE A 459 -1.51 -17.11 9.94
CA ILE A 459 -1.70 -17.07 8.48
C ILE A 459 -0.40 -17.47 7.78
N LEU A 460 0.71 -16.82 8.15
CA LEU A 460 2.03 -17.11 7.55
C LEU A 460 2.44 -18.56 7.79
N LEU A 461 2.22 -19.12 8.99
CA LEU A 461 2.49 -20.54 9.28
C LEU A 461 1.70 -21.48 8.38
N VAL A 462 0.41 -21.20 8.13
CA VAL A 462 -0.42 -21.99 7.20
C VAL A 462 0.16 -21.95 5.79
N TYR A 463 0.47 -20.75 5.27
CA TYR A 463 0.99 -20.60 3.91
C TYR A 463 2.39 -21.18 3.75
N GLN A 464 3.28 -20.98 4.71
CA GLN A 464 4.63 -21.54 4.73
C GLN A 464 4.59 -23.07 4.74
N LYS A 465 3.75 -23.67 5.60
CA LYS A 465 3.57 -25.13 5.66
C LYS A 465 3.00 -25.71 4.37
N ALA A 466 1.95 -25.07 3.83
CA ALA A 466 1.23 -25.60 2.68
C ALA A 466 2.01 -25.41 1.37
N PHE A 467 2.71 -24.29 1.20
CA PHE A 467 3.21 -23.85 -0.10
C PHE A 467 4.67 -23.37 -0.11
N ASN A 468 5.44 -23.46 0.98
CA ASN A 468 6.76 -22.83 1.05
C ASN A 468 6.72 -21.34 0.64
N PHE A 469 5.75 -20.63 1.20
CA PHE A 469 5.34 -19.29 0.79
C PHE A 469 6.16 -18.17 1.47
N THR A 470 6.53 -17.14 0.71
CA THR A 470 6.86 -15.81 1.23
C THR A 470 6.02 -14.75 0.51
N HIS A 471 5.54 -13.74 1.25
CA HIS A 471 4.73 -12.66 0.68
C HIS A 471 5.58 -11.67 -0.10
N ASN A 472 6.75 -11.33 0.45
CA ASN A 472 7.77 -10.39 -0.06
C ASN A 472 7.35 -8.91 -0.14
N ASP A 473 6.08 -8.60 0.13
CA ASP A 473 5.58 -7.23 0.23
C ASP A 473 4.51 -7.05 1.33
N LEU A 474 4.77 -7.65 2.50
CA LEU A 474 3.81 -7.62 3.60
C LEU A 474 3.96 -6.33 4.41
N HIS A 475 3.02 -5.40 4.25
CA HIS A 475 2.87 -4.19 5.04
C HIS A 475 1.45 -4.07 5.62
N THR A 476 1.21 -3.10 6.49
CA THR A 476 -0.08 -2.87 7.18
C THR A 476 -1.27 -2.77 6.22
N LYS A 477 -1.14 -2.11 5.07
CA LYS A 477 -2.20 -2.04 4.04
C LYS A 477 -2.52 -3.39 3.36
N ASN A 478 -1.54 -4.30 3.28
CA ASN A 478 -1.72 -5.66 2.74
C ASN A 478 -2.23 -6.68 3.76
N VAL A 479 -2.55 -6.22 4.98
CA VAL A 479 -3.27 -6.97 5.99
C VAL A 479 -4.63 -6.32 6.14
N MET A 480 -5.71 -7.08 5.95
CA MET A 480 -7.08 -6.60 6.12
C MET A 480 -7.81 -7.42 7.17
N PHE A 481 -9.00 -6.99 7.58
CA PHE A 481 -9.87 -7.80 8.43
C PHE A 481 -11.34 -7.72 8.03
N ASN A 482 -12.10 -8.71 8.51
CA ASN A 482 -13.56 -8.62 8.57
C ASN A 482 -14.05 -8.67 10.02
N TYR A 483 -15.17 -8.01 10.29
CA TYR A 483 -15.81 -8.09 11.60
C TYR A 483 -16.38 -9.48 11.89
N THR A 484 -16.36 -9.88 13.16
CA THR A 484 -16.93 -11.13 13.65
C THR A 484 -17.55 -10.96 15.03
N GLU A 485 -18.65 -11.67 15.28
CA GLU A 485 -19.24 -11.78 16.62
C GLU A 485 -18.53 -12.81 17.51
N ALA A 486 -17.73 -13.68 16.91
CA ALA A 486 -17.04 -14.74 17.63
C ALA A 486 -15.95 -14.13 18.51
N LYS A 487 -15.99 -14.39 19.83
CA LYS A 487 -15.02 -13.83 20.79
C LYS A 487 -13.60 -14.40 20.67
N TYR A 488 -13.48 -15.61 20.14
CA TYR A 488 -12.22 -16.33 20.05
C TYR A 488 -12.12 -17.08 18.72
N VAL A 489 -10.90 -17.14 18.19
CA VAL A 489 -10.47 -18.05 17.15
C VAL A 489 -9.46 -19.05 17.73
N TYR A 490 -9.52 -20.29 17.25
CA TYR A 490 -8.68 -21.38 17.73
C TYR A 490 -7.79 -21.89 16.61
N TYR A 491 -6.52 -22.13 16.94
CA TYR A 491 -5.54 -22.73 16.01
C TYR A 491 -4.95 -23.98 16.65
N ILE A 492 -4.77 -25.04 15.87
CA ILE A 492 -3.96 -26.19 16.27
C ILE A 492 -2.72 -26.24 15.38
N TYR A 493 -1.55 -26.11 16.00
CA TYR A 493 -0.25 -26.14 15.31
C TYR A 493 0.76 -26.89 16.17
N ASN A 494 1.48 -27.85 15.57
CA ASN A 494 2.45 -28.70 16.26
C ASN A 494 1.86 -29.35 17.52
N GLN A 495 0.62 -29.83 17.44
CA GLN A 495 -0.18 -30.45 18.52
C GLN A 495 -0.54 -29.50 19.67
N ASN A 496 -0.12 -28.24 19.63
CA ASN A 496 -0.52 -27.22 20.58
C ASN A 496 -1.80 -26.54 20.10
N THR A 497 -2.71 -26.28 21.05
CA THR A 497 -3.93 -25.50 20.78
C THR A 497 -3.73 -24.08 21.27
N TYR A 498 -4.00 -23.11 20.41
CA TYR A 498 -3.96 -21.69 20.72
C TYR A 498 -5.39 -21.14 20.71
N LYS A 499 -5.75 -20.36 21.72
CA LYS A 499 -7.03 -19.66 21.83
C LYS A 499 -6.76 -18.16 21.82
N VAL A 500 -7.04 -17.52 20.68
CA VAL A 500 -6.74 -16.12 20.45
C VAL A 500 -8.05 -15.30 20.52
N PRO A 501 -8.14 -14.25 21.35
CA PRO A 501 -9.29 -13.35 21.31
C PRO A 501 -9.34 -12.63 19.95
N THR A 502 -10.52 -12.49 19.37
CA THR A 502 -10.66 -11.84 18.05
C THR A 502 -10.74 -10.32 18.16
N PHE A 503 -11.17 -9.80 19.31
CA PHE A 503 -11.59 -8.40 19.47
C PHE A 503 -12.55 -7.94 18.35
N GLY A 504 -13.40 -8.88 17.91
CA GLY A 504 -14.36 -8.66 16.85
C GLY A 504 -13.77 -8.66 15.43
N LYS A 505 -12.52 -9.08 15.22
CA LYS A 505 -11.82 -9.01 13.91
C LYS A 505 -11.16 -10.35 13.53
N ILE A 506 -11.32 -10.74 12.26
CA ILE A 506 -10.60 -11.86 11.63
C ILE A 506 -9.67 -11.30 10.55
N PHE A 507 -8.37 -11.34 10.81
CA PHE A 507 -7.35 -10.81 9.92
C PHE A 507 -7.10 -11.74 8.72
N LYS A 508 -6.70 -11.15 7.60
CA LYS A 508 -6.46 -11.78 6.30
C LYS A 508 -5.29 -11.07 5.63
N ILE A 509 -4.47 -11.82 4.88
CA ILE A 509 -3.41 -11.26 4.03
C ILE A 509 -3.91 -11.25 2.58
N ILE A 510 -3.62 -10.17 1.86
CA ILE A 510 -3.96 -9.95 0.44
C ILE A 510 -2.75 -9.50 -0.36
N ASP A 511 -2.91 -9.36 -1.67
CA ASP A 511 -1.91 -8.88 -2.62
C ASP A 511 -0.69 -9.80 -2.78
N PHE A 512 -0.87 -10.87 -3.56
CA PHE A 512 0.16 -11.88 -3.74
C PHE A 512 1.02 -11.67 -5.00
N GLY A 513 1.02 -10.46 -5.58
CA GLY A 513 1.72 -10.16 -6.84
C GLY A 513 3.23 -10.36 -6.80
N ARG A 514 3.85 -10.15 -5.63
CA ARG A 514 5.28 -10.41 -5.36
C ARG A 514 5.52 -11.69 -4.56
N SER A 515 4.47 -12.46 -4.24
CA SER A 515 4.65 -13.67 -3.46
C SER A 515 5.44 -14.74 -4.22
N ILE A 516 6.27 -15.48 -3.51
CA ILE A 516 6.97 -16.65 -4.02
C ILE A 516 6.47 -17.87 -3.28
N TYR A 517 5.99 -18.87 -4.02
CA TYR A 517 5.44 -20.10 -3.44
C TYR A 517 5.60 -21.29 -4.37
N THR A 518 5.45 -22.48 -3.81
CA THR A 518 5.53 -23.75 -4.51
C THR A 518 4.21 -24.48 -4.43
N PHE A 519 3.74 -24.94 -5.59
CA PHE A 519 2.55 -25.77 -5.69
C PHE A 519 2.75 -26.84 -6.77
N ASP A 520 2.46 -28.10 -6.44
CA ASP A 520 2.58 -29.24 -7.36
C ASP A 520 3.95 -29.27 -8.07
N LYS A 521 5.01 -29.12 -7.26
CA LYS A 521 6.43 -29.11 -7.60
C LYS A 521 6.85 -27.98 -8.54
N LYS A 522 6.01 -26.97 -8.72
CA LYS A 522 6.27 -25.79 -9.55
C LYS A 522 6.41 -24.58 -8.67
N ILE A 523 7.45 -23.79 -8.93
CA ILE A 523 7.65 -22.50 -8.29
C ILE A 523 6.83 -21.46 -9.04
N PHE A 524 6.08 -20.68 -8.29
CA PHE A 524 5.39 -19.48 -8.71
C PHE A 524 6.18 -18.31 -8.15
N CYS A 525 6.79 -17.54 -9.05
CA CYS A 525 7.65 -16.41 -8.76
C CYS A 525 7.39 -15.43 -9.90
N SER A 526 6.92 -14.23 -9.58
CA SER A 526 6.45 -13.32 -10.61
C SER A 526 7.58 -12.67 -11.41
N ASP A 527 7.25 -12.21 -12.61
CA ASP A 527 8.12 -11.45 -13.50
C ASP A 527 8.62 -10.12 -12.88
N SER A 528 8.12 -9.73 -11.70
CA SER A 528 8.71 -8.68 -10.87
C SER A 528 10.18 -8.95 -10.51
N TYR A 529 10.59 -10.21 -10.42
CA TYR A 529 11.96 -10.61 -10.08
C TYR A 529 12.87 -10.79 -11.31
N GLU A 530 12.32 -10.70 -12.52
CA GLU A 530 13.08 -10.76 -13.75
C GLU A 530 13.98 -9.51 -13.89
N LYS A 531 14.96 -9.57 -14.82
CA LYS A 531 15.69 -8.38 -15.24
C LYS A 531 14.71 -7.28 -15.66
N ASP A 532 14.94 -6.06 -15.17
CA ASP A 532 14.11 -4.87 -15.42
C ASP A 532 12.70 -4.93 -14.79
N GLY A 533 12.43 -5.92 -13.94
CA GLY A 533 11.26 -5.98 -13.06
C GLY A 533 11.47 -5.19 -11.76
N ASP A 534 10.36 -4.83 -11.11
CA ASP A 534 10.35 -3.90 -9.98
C ASP A 534 11.04 -4.47 -8.73
N ALA A 535 11.13 -5.79 -8.61
CA ALA A 535 11.80 -6.49 -7.53
C ALA A 535 13.18 -7.08 -7.92
N TYR A 536 13.75 -6.61 -9.04
CA TYR A 536 14.98 -7.17 -9.59
C TYR A 536 16.16 -7.09 -8.59
N GLY A 537 16.81 -8.24 -8.42
CA GLY A 537 18.00 -8.41 -7.57
C GLY A 537 17.71 -8.51 -6.07
N GLN A 538 16.44 -8.60 -5.65
CA GLN A 538 16.07 -9.02 -4.29
C GLN A 538 16.52 -10.47 -4.05
N TYR A 539 16.18 -11.36 -4.98
CA TYR A 539 16.57 -12.77 -4.98
C TYR A 539 17.44 -13.10 -6.20
N ASN A 540 18.10 -14.25 -6.13
CA ASN A 540 18.78 -14.87 -7.26
C ASN A 540 18.58 -16.38 -7.15
N CYS A 541 17.40 -16.81 -7.60
CA CYS A 541 16.90 -18.19 -7.57
C CYS A 541 16.05 -18.44 -8.83
N GLU A 542 15.61 -19.66 -9.04
CA GLU A 542 14.71 -20.02 -10.14
C GLU A 542 13.38 -19.26 -10.03
N PRO A 543 12.72 -18.92 -11.17
CA PRO A 543 13.14 -19.22 -12.55
C PRO A 543 14.17 -18.24 -13.13
N PHE A 544 14.48 -17.14 -12.44
CA PHE A 544 15.33 -16.04 -12.95
C PHE A 544 16.81 -16.14 -12.51
N PHE A 545 17.29 -17.36 -12.24
CA PHE A 545 18.62 -17.58 -11.66
C PHE A 545 19.74 -17.17 -12.63
N ASN A 546 20.61 -16.28 -12.16
CA ASN A 546 21.83 -15.88 -12.85
C ASN A 546 23.04 -16.58 -12.23
N GLN A 547 23.66 -17.48 -12.99
CA GLN A 547 24.85 -18.24 -12.57
C GLN A 547 26.07 -17.38 -12.24
N LYS A 548 26.14 -16.13 -12.73
CA LYS A 548 27.23 -15.19 -12.43
C LYS A 548 27.10 -14.54 -11.06
N LYS A 549 25.94 -14.63 -10.41
CA LYS A 549 25.64 -14.01 -9.11
C LYS A 549 25.48 -15.10 -8.03
N PRO A 550 25.76 -14.79 -6.75
CA PRO A 550 25.52 -15.74 -5.65
C PRO A 550 24.02 -16.06 -5.55
N ARG A 551 23.69 -17.30 -5.21
CA ARG A 551 22.30 -17.72 -4.99
C ARG A 551 21.73 -17.03 -3.74
N ILE A 552 20.53 -16.50 -3.88
CA ILE A 552 19.79 -15.83 -2.80
C ILE A 552 18.36 -16.35 -2.88
N GLU A 553 17.95 -17.12 -1.88
CA GLU A 553 16.64 -17.74 -1.81
C GLU A 553 15.63 -16.86 -1.05
N PRO A 554 14.32 -17.07 -1.28
CA PRO A 554 13.27 -16.53 -0.41
C PRO A 554 13.49 -16.89 1.05
N ASN A 555 13.14 -15.97 1.94
CA ASN A 555 13.45 -16.04 3.36
C ASN A 555 12.16 -15.89 4.17
N MET A 556 11.86 -16.89 5.01
CA MET A 556 10.62 -16.96 5.81
C MET A 556 10.51 -15.90 6.91
N SER A 557 11.63 -15.25 7.27
CA SER A 557 11.66 -14.13 8.21
C SER A 557 11.39 -12.78 7.54
N PHE A 558 11.44 -12.74 6.20
CA PHE A 558 11.27 -11.51 5.43
C PHE A 558 9.94 -10.82 5.75
N ASP A 559 8.85 -11.59 5.74
CA ASP A 559 7.49 -11.04 5.82
C ASP A 559 7.23 -10.35 7.17
N LEU A 560 7.66 -10.93 8.29
CA LEU A 560 7.52 -10.30 9.61
C LEU A 560 8.43 -9.08 9.78
N CYS A 561 9.64 -9.11 9.22
CA CYS A 561 10.51 -7.95 9.22
C CYS A 561 9.90 -6.81 8.41
N ARG A 562 9.37 -7.09 7.21
CA ARG A 562 8.75 -6.07 6.36
C ARG A 562 7.50 -5.48 6.98
N LEU A 563 6.66 -6.31 7.62
CA LEU A 563 5.49 -5.86 8.38
C LEU A 563 5.89 -5.02 9.59
N GLY A 564 6.91 -5.46 10.34
CA GLY A 564 7.47 -4.68 11.44
C GLY A 564 7.96 -3.31 10.97
N CYS A 565 8.61 -3.26 9.81
CA CYS A 565 9.07 -2.01 9.20
C CYS A 565 7.91 -1.05 8.90
N SER A 566 6.77 -1.54 8.39
CA SER A 566 5.59 -0.67 8.15
C SER A 566 4.86 -0.23 9.43
N ILE A 567 5.04 -0.95 10.54
CA ILE A 567 4.42 -0.59 11.84
C ILE A 567 5.32 0.37 12.63
N PHE A 568 6.63 0.35 12.36
CA PHE A 568 7.64 1.00 13.19
C PHE A 568 7.36 2.49 13.42
N ASP A 569 7.05 3.24 12.37
CA ASP A 569 6.88 4.69 12.42
C ASP A 569 5.62 5.12 13.18
N TYR A 570 4.61 4.25 13.25
CA TYR A 570 3.43 4.48 14.10
C TYR A 570 3.72 4.36 15.60
N LEU A 571 4.76 3.61 15.98
CA LEU A 571 5.03 3.27 17.38
C LEU A 571 6.28 3.95 17.94
N VAL A 572 7.20 4.41 17.10
CA VAL A 572 8.53 4.87 17.50
C VAL A 572 8.78 6.30 17.03
N ASP A 573 8.65 7.26 17.96
CA ASP A 573 8.88 8.68 17.66
C ASP A 573 10.39 9.05 17.58
N ASP A 574 11.24 8.40 18.39
CA ASP A 574 12.67 8.70 18.46
C ASP A 574 13.52 7.42 18.35
N VAL A 575 14.10 7.23 17.16
CA VAL A 575 14.98 6.11 16.83
C VAL A 575 16.19 6.03 17.76
N SER A 576 16.71 7.15 18.24
CA SER A 576 17.90 7.17 19.11
C SER A 576 17.68 6.47 20.45
N GLN A 577 16.41 6.34 20.86
CA GLN A 577 16.02 5.69 22.10
C GLN A 577 15.82 4.19 21.94
N THR A 578 15.66 3.67 20.72
CA THR A 578 15.40 2.25 20.45
C THR A 578 16.45 1.32 21.07
N THR A 579 17.73 1.66 20.95
CA THR A 579 18.83 0.84 21.50
C THR A 579 18.86 0.88 23.03
N LYS A 580 18.49 2.00 23.64
CA LYS A 580 18.37 2.09 25.11
C LYS A 580 17.17 1.28 25.59
N PHE A 581 16.04 1.48 24.93
CA PHE A 581 14.77 0.83 25.19
C PHE A 581 14.82 -0.70 25.08
N LEU A 582 15.50 -1.25 24.07
CA LEU A 582 15.70 -2.71 23.95
C LEU A 582 16.44 -3.31 25.15
N ASN A 583 17.39 -2.55 25.71
CA ASN A 583 18.22 -2.97 26.85
C ASN A 583 17.57 -2.70 28.22
N GLU A 584 16.42 -2.02 28.26
CA GLU A 584 15.69 -1.78 29.50
C GLU A 584 15.01 -3.07 30.00
N THR A 585 15.21 -3.37 31.28
CA THR A 585 14.70 -4.58 31.94
C THR A 585 13.40 -4.36 32.71
N ASN A 586 13.03 -3.11 32.98
CA ASN A 586 11.83 -2.69 33.72
C ASN A 586 10.90 -1.85 32.84
N VAL A 587 10.42 -2.45 31.76
CA VAL A 587 9.53 -1.81 30.78
C VAL A 587 8.07 -1.97 31.23
N LYS A 588 7.23 -0.94 31.09
CA LYS A 588 5.78 -1.04 31.42
C LYS A 588 5.06 -1.93 30.39
N SER A 589 3.92 -2.53 30.75
CA SER A 589 3.17 -3.48 29.89
C SER A 589 2.82 -2.96 28.49
N VAL A 590 2.60 -1.64 28.35
CA VAL A 590 2.22 -0.98 27.08
C VAL A 590 3.38 -0.92 26.07
N ASP A 591 4.61 -0.93 26.55
CA ASP A 591 5.82 -0.77 25.73
C ASP A 591 6.34 -2.08 25.11
N TYR A 592 5.75 -3.23 25.47
CA TYR A 592 6.24 -4.52 24.95
C TYR A 592 5.85 -4.79 23.50
N VAL A 593 4.79 -4.16 22.98
CA VAL A 593 4.44 -4.25 21.54
C VAL A 593 5.49 -3.49 20.73
N ARG A 594 5.80 -2.25 21.12
CA ARG A 594 6.89 -1.46 20.56
C ARG A 594 8.20 -2.24 20.56
N LYS A 595 8.53 -2.92 21.67
CA LYS A 595 9.73 -3.76 21.77
C LYS A 595 9.72 -4.90 20.75
N LEU A 596 8.60 -5.61 20.60
CA LEU A 596 8.44 -6.66 19.61
C LEU A 596 8.67 -6.15 18.18
N ILE A 597 8.05 -5.02 17.81
CA ILE A 597 8.16 -4.44 16.47
C ILE A 597 9.59 -3.97 16.18
N ILE A 598 10.25 -3.31 17.15
CA ILE A 598 11.66 -2.92 17.02
C ILE A 598 12.53 -4.17 16.80
N GLU A 599 12.29 -5.25 17.56
CA GLU A 599 13.05 -6.49 17.41
C GLU A 599 12.88 -7.12 16.03
N TRP A 600 11.66 -7.15 15.46
CA TRP A 600 11.43 -7.62 14.09
C TRP A 600 12.18 -6.81 13.04
N CYS A 601 12.51 -5.54 13.34
CA CYS A 601 13.29 -4.67 12.46
C CYS A 601 14.81 -4.82 12.65
N LEU A 602 15.29 -5.80 13.41
CA LEU A 602 16.72 -6.07 13.59
C LEU A 602 17.24 -7.16 12.65
N ASP A 603 18.45 -6.96 12.13
CA ASP A 603 19.21 -7.98 11.40
C ASP A 603 19.80 -9.06 12.33
N ASP A 604 20.44 -10.07 11.74
CA ASP A 604 21.08 -11.20 12.45
C ASP A 604 22.21 -10.76 13.41
N LYS A 605 22.69 -9.52 13.26
CA LYS A 605 23.73 -8.90 14.09
C LYS A 605 23.15 -7.90 15.11
N GLY A 606 21.83 -7.74 15.16
CA GLY A 606 21.14 -6.81 16.04
C GLY A 606 21.15 -5.35 15.58
N MET A 607 21.41 -5.09 14.29
CA MET A 607 21.34 -3.74 13.72
C MET A 607 19.94 -3.46 13.18
N ASN A 608 19.41 -2.26 13.45
CA ASN A 608 18.13 -1.81 12.92
C ASN A 608 18.17 -1.66 11.39
N MET A 609 17.17 -2.20 10.70
CA MET A 609 17.09 -2.23 9.23
C MET A 609 16.63 -0.91 8.61
N LEU A 610 15.80 -0.14 9.30
CA LEU A 610 15.23 1.10 8.79
C LEU A 610 16.20 2.26 8.93
N TYR A 611 16.75 2.45 10.14
CA TYR A 611 17.43 3.68 10.51
C TYR A 611 18.85 3.45 11.05
N LYS A 612 19.70 4.45 10.81
CA LYS A 612 20.98 4.63 11.48
C LYS A 612 20.79 5.29 12.85
N SER A 613 21.83 5.27 13.68
CA SER A 613 21.79 5.90 15.00
C SER A 613 21.56 7.42 14.97
N ASN A 614 21.78 8.05 13.81
CA ASN A 614 21.53 9.47 13.58
C ASN A 614 20.13 9.76 13.00
N GLY A 615 19.23 8.77 12.94
CA GLY A 615 17.87 8.91 12.41
C GLY A 615 17.75 8.88 10.88
N GLN A 616 18.86 8.83 10.14
CA GLN A 616 18.79 8.70 8.68
C GLN A 616 18.46 7.27 8.26
N ASP A 617 17.78 7.15 7.12
CA ASP A 617 17.55 5.87 6.46
C ASP A 617 18.86 5.10 6.30
N ARG A 618 18.83 3.86 6.75
CA ARG A 618 19.95 2.92 6.60
C ARG A 618 20.01 2.38 5.19
N TYR A 619 18.86 1.95 4.69
CA TYR A 619 18.69 1.37 3.37
C TYR A 619 17.54 2.09 2.68
N PRO A 620 17.82 3.20 1.97
CA PRO A 620 16.79 3.91 1.24
C PRO A 620 16.25 3.04 0.10
N GLU A 621 15.01 3.30 -0.32
CA GLU A 621 14.41 2.70 -1.50
C GLU A 621 14.32 1.15 -1.45
N PHE A 622 14.32 0.52 -2.63
CA PHE A 622 14.31 -0.93 -2.78
C PHE A 622 15.56 -1.64 -2.19
N LYS A 623 16.57 -0.88 -1.75
CA LYS A 623 17.72 -1.45 -1.03
C LYS A 623 17.29 -2.10 0.28
N LEU A 624 16.25 -1.59 0.95
CA LEU A 624 15.71 -2.19 2.17
C LEU A 624 15.30 -3.65 1.95
N TYR A 625 14.49 -3.92 0.93
CA TYR A 625 14.03 -5.26 0.55
C TYR A 625 15.23 -6.20 0.30
N LYS A 626 16.20 -5.73 -0.49
CA LYS A 626 17.43 -6.47 -0.77
C LYS A 626 18.23 -6.83 0.48
N MET A 627 18.23 -5.95 1.49
CA MET A 627 18.99 -6.15 2.72
C MET A 627 18.25 -7.00 3.74
N ILE A 628 16.93 -6.86 3.88
CA ILE A 628 16.10 -7.75 4.72
C ILE A 628 16.31 -9.21 4.28
N THR A 629 16.20 -9.47 2.98
CA THR A 629 16.42 -10.81 2.41
C THR A 629 17.76 -11.41 2.82
N ARG A 630 18.83 -10.60 2.85
CA ARG A 630 20.22 -11.07 3.04
C ARG A 630 20.67 -11.14 4.49
N CYS A 631 20.00 -10.43 5.40
CA CYS A 631 20.53 -10.20 6.74
C CYS A 631 19.54 -10.47 7.87
N VAL A 632 18.29 -10.86 7.58
CA VAL A 632 17.26 -11.08 8.63
C VAL A 632 16.72 -12.50 8.53
N HIS A 633 17.23 -13.44 9.32
CA HIS A 633 16.87 -14.87 9.21
C HIS A 633 16.22 -15.46 10.47
N TYR A 634 16.21 -14.74 11.60
CA TYR A 634 15.74 -15.28 12.87
C TYR A 634 14.27 -15.00 13.21
N HIS A 635 13.65 -14.00 12.57
CA HIS A 635 12.27 -13.59 12.85
C HIS A 635 11.24 -14.43 12.08
N THR A 636 11.33 -15.75 12.15
CA THR A 636 10.34 -16.62 11.50
C THR A 636 9.02 -16.60 12.28
N PRO A 637 7.85 -16.81 11.62
CA PRO A 637 6.56 -16.94 12.30
C PRO A 637 6.57 -18.02 13.39
N GLU A 638 7.24 -19.14 13.14
CA GLU A 638 7.37 -20.23 14.12
C GLU A 638 8.17 -19.79 15.35
N ALA A 639 9.29 -19.08 15.17
CA ALA A 639 10.09 -18.59 16.29
C ALA A 639 9.31 -17.60 17.17
N GLN A 640 8.32 -16.88 16.62
CA GLN A 640 7.51 -15.95 17.41
C GLN A 640 6.62 -16.68 18.42
N LEU A 641 6.16 -17.90 18.12
CA LEU A 641 5.32 -18.67 19.05
C LEU A 641 6.05 -19.05 20.34
N GLU A 642 7.39 -18.99 20.37
CA GLU A 642 8.18 -19.25 21.56
C GLU A 642 8.26 -18.06 22.54
N ARG A 643 7.76 -16.89 22.14
CA ARG A 643 7.80 -15.68 22.98
C ARG A 643 6.65 -15.68 23.99
N ASP A 644 6.90 -15.15 25.19
CA ASP A 644 5.92 -15.13 26.28
C ASP A 644 4.60 -14.44 25.90
N CYS A 645 4.68 -13.36 25.11
CA CYS A 645 3.52 -12.62 24.60
C CYS A 645 2.62 -13.42 23.65
N PHE A 646 3.10 -14.52 23.09
CA PHE A 646 2.30 -15.43 22.25
C PHE A 646 2.00 -16.76 22.94
N LYS A 647 2.91 -17.24 23.81
CA LYS A 647 2.70 -18.40 24.69
C LYS A 647 1.49 -18.24 25.60
N GLN A 648 1.13 -17.01 25.99
CA GLN A 648 -0.08 -16.75 26.77
C GLN A 648 -1.38 -17.24 26.11
N TYR A 649 -1.39 -17.46 24.79
CA TYR A 649 -2.55 -17.98 24.08
C TYR A 649 -2.63 -19.52 24.06
N LEU A 650 -1.64 -20.23 24.60
CA LEU A 650 -1.70 -21.68 24.76
C LEU A 650 -2.91 -22.07 25.61
N PHE A 651 -3.68 -23.04 25.12
CA PHE A 651 -4.95 -23.43 25.69
C PHE A 651 -5.00 -24.92 26.00
N GLU A 652 -5.10 -25.23 27.30
CA GLU A 652 -5.35 -26.58 27.80
C GLU A 652 -6.85 -26.77 28.01
N GLY A 653 -7.54 -27.31 27.00
CA GLY A 653 -8.96 -27.61 27.10
C GLY A 653 -9.59 -28.09 25.80
N ASN A 654 -10.88 -28.45 25.87
CA ASN A 654 -11.62 -28.88 24.70
C ASN A 654 -12.18 -27.67 23.93
N VAL A 655 -11.87 -27.60 22.64
CA VAL A 655 -12.46 -26.61 21.72
C VAL A 655 -13.96 -26.90 21.57
N LYS A 656 -14.81 -25.98 22.02
CA LYS A 656 -16.27 -26.18 22.08
C LYS A 656 -16.96 -26.02 20.71
N SER A 657 -16.47 -25.12 19.87
CA SER A 657 -16.99 -24.88 18.52
C SER A 657 -15.91 -25.20 17.49
N LYS A 658 -16.23 -26.08 16.54
CA LYS A 658 -15.34 -26.37 15.42
C LYS A 658 -15.39 -25.29 14.34
N ASP A 659 -16.40 -24.43 14.35
CA ASP A 659 -16.58 -23.40 13.32
C ASP A 659 -15.47 -22.36 13.38
N MET A 660 -15.01 -22.00 14.59
CA MET A 660 -13.92 -21.05 14.82
C MET A 660 -12.56 -21.73 15.04
N LEU A 661 -12.38 -22.94 14.48
CA LEU A 661 -11.14 -23.72 14.61
C LEU A 661 -10.48 -23.92 13.25
N THR A 662 -9.22 -23.52 13.14
CA THR A 662 -8.32 -23.92 12.05
C THR A 662 -7.32 -24.95 12.60
N ASN A 663 -7.42 -26.20 12.13
CA ASN A 663 -6.42 -27.22 12.45
C ASN A 663 -5.30 -27.20 11.40
N ILE A 664 -4.22 -26.46 11.69
CA ILE A 664 -3.08 -26.30 10.80
C ILE A 664 -2.37 -27.64 10.61
N ASP A 665 -2.35 -28.51 11.64
CA ASP A 665 -1.72 -29.84 11.56
C ASP A 665 -2.33 -30.73 10.48
N GLU A 666 -3.63 -30.60 10.21
CA GLU A 666 -4.36 -31.36 9.17
C GLU A 666 -4.12 -30.84 7.74
N ILE A 667 -3.58 -29.62 7.59
CA ILE A 667 -3.26 -29.07 6.27
C ILE A 667 -2.01 -29.78 5.73
N PRO A 668 -2.11 -30.50 4.60
CA PRO A 668 -0.96 -31.18 4.01
C PRO A 668 -0.05 -30.17 3.29
N SER A 669 1.22 -30.51 3.18
CA SER A 669 2.10 -29.85 2.22
C SER A 669 1.60 -30.09 0.79
N MET A 670 1.46 -29.02 0.02
CA MET A 670 1.03 -29.00 -1.38
C MET A 670 2.18 -28.70 -2.35
N ILE A 671 3.41 -28.71 -1.80
CA ILE A 671 4.68 -28.45 -2.50
C ILE A 671 4.94 -29.51 -3.56
#